data_AF-A0A2G5VM43-F1
#
_entry.id   AF-A0A2G5VM43-F1
#
_cell.length_a   1.000
_cell.length_b   1.000
_cell.length_c   1.000
_cell.angle_alpha   90.00
_cell.angle_beta   90.00
_cell.angle_gamma   90.00
#
_symmetry.space_group_name_H-M   'P 1'
#
loop_
_entity.id
_entity.type
_entity.pdbx_description
1 polymer ?
#
loop_
_entity_poly.entity_id
_entity_poly.type
_entity_poly.pdbx_seq_one_letter_code
_entity_poly.pdbx_strand_id
1 'polypeptide(L)'
;MLRGLVLSPQEMHPLRVKFASMCRKQGKSSMSRAVLRELLSLPANADLMCAKAPYDKPLLVLALAKQLYQDEQKDAAIRALEELANHWNKRINPIPHPTGKEMVPPSTKEPARICAKVLLKLGEWTEHKARNANILPAGELSFVQQQVSPPYRTSRDNRPPETIAFENTINFYQQAAKYDPDWHKVWHKLASTHFYAVCRERPHPRIIHQKEKPPVLSKQVPASKRAMPVIKPASPPPPAQKSPQPAAFHSSTNTEPLSDCPVPPPLGSLIGLGPMPNFSSPSPAQPYHHHPSPLAFPSGNTMYLEHAAQAVTCFSKALMTSPGSRLEDTLRLMQLWFDFGEHDSVYYALSDNIFDLPVTTWLEAIPQLMARLDCPHEQRSVQLVLRVLGEIAKHRPQAIIYALTVASRSSDEHRSKNAHMVLDKMMEYHSKLVGEAKLVTEELVRCAILWHEQWHDALDDASRVYFHDNNVQAMFDALRNMNEMMQKGAPTTMKEHSFQQTYSADLKEAGQYVIAFESSGNVKDLNQAWEIYCAVFKKLRDQLATLNSLDLVYVSPNLVSAKDLELVVPGTYDPSAPIVSIQSFSSKMSVITSKQRPRKMMIRGSNGLDYQFLLKGHEDPRQDERVMQLFGLVNTLLANNSETCRRNLTIQRYSIVALSKDSGLIGWVPNCDTLHTLVKEYREKKAKIPLSIEHKTLQKLTQDTERLTTMQKLQCFESALAATQGEDLRQVLWLKSPSSEVWFDRRTNYTRSVACMSMVGYILGLGDRHPSNLMLDRLTGKIVHIDFGDCFEVAMLREKFPERVPFRLTRMLINAMEVTGLDGVFNYTAERVLKMLRTNQESLLAVLEAFVYDPVINWRLVEGMKKDPKAKKEPGGGRAHVIATVNAVLPSTSTTDSIMETIKRKLDGTEFAQNDGSNPLEALAVADQLALLVEQATSSTNLCQSYIGWCPFW
;
A
#
# COMPACT_ATOMS: atom_id res chain seq x y z
N MET A 1 -7.02 7.96 48.81
CA MET A 1 -7.17 8.25 50.25
C MET A 1 -8.46 9.01 50.49
N LEU A 2 -8.51 10.34 50.41
CA LEU A 2 -9.69 11.22 50.67
C LEU A 2 -11.09 10.57 50.71
N ARG A 3 -11.59 9.96 49.62
CA ARG A 3 -12.95 9.37 49.58
C ARG A 3 -13.19 8.23 50.59
N GLY A 4 -12.15 7.51 51.00
CA GLY A 4 -12.22 6.47 52.04
C GLY A 4 -12.28 6.99 53.47
N LEU A 5 -12.35 8.32 53.67
CA LEU A 5 -12.63 8.96 54.96
C LEU A 5 -14.15 9.12 55.20
N VAL A 6 -14.98 8.91 54.17
CA VAL A 6 -16.43 9.21 54.20
C VAL A 6 -17.27 8.07 53.60
N LEU A 7 -16.78 7.39 52.56
CA LEU A 7 -17.48 6.27 51.93
C LEU A 7 -17.01 4.92 52.50
N SER A 8 -17.93 3.99 52.67
CA SER A 8 -17.65 2.59 53.02
C SER A 8 -16.91 1.83 51.90
N PRO A 9 -16.26 0.69 52.20
CA PRO A 9 -15.73 -0.22 51.18
C PRO A 9 -16.79 -0.72 50.18
N GLN A 10 -18.05 -0.90 50.62
CA GLN A 10 -19.18 -1.29 49.78
C GLN A 10 -19.56 -0.19 48.79
N GLU A 11 -19.69 1.07 49.22
CA GLU A 11 -20.03 2.18 48.31
C GLU A 11 -18.89 2.49 47.32
N MET A 12 -17.64 2.34 47.77
CA MET A 12 -16.47 2.46 46.89
C MET A 12 -16.29 1.29 45.92
N HIS A 13 -17.11 0.24 45.96
CA HIS A 13 -16.89 -1.00 45.22
C HIS A 13 -16.70 -0.81 43.69
N PRO A 14 -17.53 -0.03 42.95
CA PRO A 14 -17.28 0.22 41.52
C PRO A 14 -15.99 1.02 41.25
N LEU A 15 -15.66 1.96 42.12
CA LEU A 15 -14.43 2.76 42.04
C LEU A 15 -13.18 1.90 42.29
N ARG A 16 -13.24 0.97 43.26
CA ARG A 16 -12.18 0.02 43.60
C ARG A 16 -11.96 -1.01 42.48
N VAL A 17 -13.03 -1.53 41.86
CA VAL A 17 -12.95 -2.37 40.65
C VAL A 17 -12.28 -1.60 39.49
N LYS A 18 -12.65 -0.32 39.28
CA LYS A 18 -12.00 0.54 38.27
C LYS A 18 -10.53 0.81 38.60
N PHE A 19 -10.18 1.00 39.88
CA PHE A 19 -8.81 1.18 40.35
C PHE A 19 -7.93 -0.06 40.13
N ALA A 20 -8.40 -1.26 40.50
CA ALA A 20 -7.69 -2.51 40.19
C ALA A 20 -7.44 -2.67 38.68
N SER A 21 -8.45 -2.34 37.86
CA SER A 21 -8.32 -2.33 36.40
C SER A 21 -7.27 -1.33 35.87
N MET A 22 -7.07 -0.20 36.55
CA MET A 22 -5.99 0.75 36.23
C MET A 22 -4.61 0.25 36.71
N CYS A 23 -4.51 -0.32 37.92
CA CYS A 23 -3.27 -0.93 38.42
C CYS A 23 -2.79 -2.03 37.47
N ARG A 24 -3.68 -2.94 37.07
CA ARG A 24 -3.39 -3.99 36.09
C ARG A 24 -2.91 -3.43 34.75
N LYS A 25 -3.57 -2.39 34.21
CA LYS A 25 -3.14 -1.68 32.99
C LYS A 25 -1.79 -0.95 33.11
N GLN A 26 -1.31 -0.68 34.31
CA GLN A 26 0.02 -0.11 34.57
C GLN A 26 1.09 -1.18 34.89
N GLY A 27 0.79 -2.47 34.70
CA GLY A 27 1.69 -3.57 35.10
C GLY A 27 1.78 -3.81 36.61
N LYS A 28 1.04 -3.05 37.43
CA LYS A 28 1.05 -3.12 38.91
C LYS A 28 0.13 -4.25 39.40
N SER A 29 0.39 -5.48 38.94
CA SER A 29 -0.40 -6.68 39.25
C SER A 29 -0.45 -6.99 40.74
N SER A 30 0.62 -6.68 41.51
CA SER A 30 0.61 -6.77 42.98
C SER A 30 -0.52 -5.93 43.61
N MET A 31 -0.62 -4.66 43.24
CA MET A 31 -1.69 -3.76 43.71
C MET A 31 -3.07 -4.19 43.22
N SER A 32 -3.18 -4.66 41.97
CA SER A 32 -4.44 -5.19 41.41
C SER A 32 -4.94 -6.39 42.22
N ARG A 33 -4.06 -7.37 42.49
CA ARG A 33 -4.36 -8.56 43.28
C ARG A 33 -4.76 -8.22 44.71
N ALA A 34 -4.07 -7.28 45.37
CA ALA A 34 -4.43 -6.83 46.72
C ALA A 34 -5.85 -6.23 46.78
N VAL A 35 -6.20 -5.34 45.86
CA VAL A 35 -7.54 -4.72 45.79
C VAL A 35 -8.61 -5.75 45.43
N LEU A 36 -8.31 -6.74 44.59
CA LEU A 36 -9.23 -7.83 44.28
C LEU A 36 -9.46 -8.78 45.45
N ARG A 37 -8.41 -9.12 46.23
CA ARG A 37 -8.55 -9.91 47.48
C ARG A 37 -9.48 -9.21 48.47
N GLU A 38 -9.29 -7.91 48.69
CA GLU A 38 -10.15 -7.10 49.57
C GLU A 38 -11.62 -7.10 49.09
N LEU A 39 -11.86 -6.91 47.79
CA LEU A 39 -13.21 -6.93 47.20
C LEU A 39 -13.89 -8.31 47.20
N LEU A 40 -13.11 -9.39 47.29
CA LEU A 40 -13.55 -10.79 47.34
C LEU A 40 -13.55 -11.35 48.78
N SER A 41 -13.24 -10.53 49.80
CA SER A 41 -13.13 -10.94 51.20
C SER A 41 -12.12 -12.07 51.45
N LEU A 42 -11.02 -12.10 50.69
CA LEU A 42 -9.96 -13.10 50.79
C LEU A 42 -8.83 -12.69 51.76
N PRO A 43 -8.16 -13.65 52.43
CA PRO A 43 -6.93 -13.39 53.18
C PRO A 43 -5.86 -12.73 52.31
N ALA A 44 -5.03 -11.87 52.92
CA ALA A 44 -4.05 -11.05 52.21
C ALA A 44 -3.08 -11.83 51.30
N ASN A 45 -2.79 -13.10 51.65
CA ASN A 45 -1.87 -13.98 50.93
C ASN A 45 -2.56 -15.09 50.11
N ALA A 46 -3.90 -15.18 50.12
CA ALA A 46 -4.61 -16.26 49.41
C ALA A 46 -4.47 -16.15 47.88
N ASP A 47 -4.48 -17.29 47.17
CA ASP A 47 -4.59 -17.29 45.72
C ASP A 47 -5.99 -16.78 45.30
N LEU A 48 -6.05 -16.02 44.20
CA LEU A 48 -7.30 -15.61 43.57
C LEU A 48 -8.06 -16.82 42.98
N MET A 49 -7.38 -17.94 42.71
CA MET A 49 -8.02 -19.22 42.38
C MET A 49 -8.95 -19.76 43.49
N CYS A 50 -8.70 -19.40 44.75
CA CYS A 50 -9.55 -19.81 45.88
C CYS A 50 -10.82 -18.95 46.03
N ALA A 51 -11.04 -17.96 45.15
CA ALA A 51 -12.20 -17.09 45.19
C ALA A 51 -13.48 -17.83 44.77
N LYS A 52 -14.48 -17.87 45.66
CA LYS A 52 -15.86 -18.12 45.23
C LYS A 52 -16.35 -16.90 44.44
N ALA A 53 -16.45 -17.04 43.12
CA ALA A 53 -16.81 -15.93 42.23
C ALA A 53 -18.23 -15.39 42.53
N PRO A 54 -18.40 -14.12 42.90
CA PRO A 54 -19.71 -13.56 43.24
C PRO A 54 -20.47 -13.20 41.96
N TYR A 55 -21.20 -14.16 41.36
CA TYR A 55 -21.86 -13.99 40.07
C TYR A 55 -22.91 -12.86 40.02
N ASP A 56 -23.51 -12.46 41.15
CA ASP A 56 -24.34 -11.26 41.26
C ASP A 56 -23.58 -9.93 41.02
N LYS A 57 -22.25 -9.95 41.07
CA LYS A 57 -21.36 -8.79 40.87
C LYS A 57 -20.53 -8.98 39.58
N PRO A 58 -21.15 -8.94 38.39
CA PRO A 58 -20.50 -9.33 37.13
C PRO A 58 -19.26 -8.48 36.80
N LEU A 59 -19.24 -7.19 37.17
CA LEU A 59 -18.07 -6.33 36.97
C LEU A 59 -16.86 -6.73 37.85
N LEU A 60 -17.09 -7.34 39.01
CA LEU A 60 -16.03 -7.87 39.87
C LEU A 60 -15.53 -9.22 39.34
N VAL A 61 -16.42 -10.13 38.94
CA VAL A 61 -16.02 -11.41 38.31
C VAL A 61 -15.27 -11.16 37.00
N LEU A 62 -15.71 -10.21 36.17
CA LEU A 62 -15.00 -9.78 34.96
C LEU A 62 -13.65 -9.12 35.26
N ALA A 63 -13.46 -8.52 36.45
CA ALA A 63 -12.19 -7.96 36.87
C ALA A 63 -11.24 -9.02 37.44
N LEU A 64 -11.77 -10.01 38.16
CA LEU A 64 -11.08 -11.22 38.65
C LEU A 64 -10.58 -12.07 37.48
N ALA A 65 -11.45 -12.46 36.56
CA ALA A 65 -11.07 -13.25 35.38
C ALA A 65 -9.97 -12.54 34.55
N LYS A 66 -10.07 -11.22 34.38
CA LYS A 66 -9.03 -10.42 33.70
C LYS A 66 -7.73 -10.28 34.49
N GLN A 67 -7.72 -10.60 35.78
CA GLN A 67 -6.49 -10.72 36.57
C GLN A 67 -5.92 -12.14 36.45
N LEU A 68 -6.73 -13.19 36.65
CA LEU A 68 -6.34 -14.60 36.46
C LEU A 68 -5.73 -14.84 35.06
N TYR A 69 -6.31 -14.27 34.00
CA TYR A 69 -5.77 -14.38 32.64
C TYR A 69 -4.38 -13.73 32.46
N GLN A 70 -4.07 -12.69 33.24
CA GLN A 70 -2.76 -12.01 33.23
C GLN A 70 -1.76 -12.65 34.21
N ASP A 71 -2.23 -13.30 35.27
CA ASP A 71 -1.47 -14.21 36.12
C ASP A 71 -1.39 -15.63 35.49
N GLU A 72 -1.46 -15.70 34.15
CA GLU A 72 -1.35 -16.87 33.25
C GLU A 72 -2.33 -18.04 33.44
N GLN A 73 -3.23 -17.99 34.43
CA GLN A 73 -4.29 -18.95 34.72
C GLN A 73 -5.48 -18.84 33.74
N LYS A 74 -5.19 -18.91 32.43
CA LYS A 74 -6.11 -18.64 31.31
C LYS A 74 -7.39 -19.48 31.36
N ASP A 75 -7.29 -20.77 31.68
CA ASP A 75 -8.46 -21.68 31.69
C ASP A 75 -9.39 -21.44 32.89
N ALA A 76 -8.86 -21.00 34.02
CA ALA A 76 -9.68 -20.57 35.15
C ALA A 76 -10.40 -19.25 34.85
N ALA A 77 -9.72 -18.33 34.16
CA ALA A 77 -10.32 -17.08 33.69
C ALA A 77 -11.45 -17.29 32.67
N ILE A 78 -11.33 -18.29 31.79
CA ILE A 78 -12.38 -18.65 30.82
C ILE A 78 -13.58 -19.25 31.57
N ARG A 79 -13.38 -20.30 32.38
CA ARG A 79 -14.47 -20.94 33.16
C ARG A 79 -15.26 -19.94 34.00
N ALA A 80 -14.58 -19.05 34.74
CA ALA A 80 -15.22 -18.04 35.56
C ALA A 80 -16.07 -17.03 34.76
N LEU A 81 -15.81 -16.84 33.46
CA LEU A 81 -16.68 -16.07 32.57
C LEU A 81 -17.80 -16.91 31.94
N GLU A 82 -17.57 -18.20 31.65
CA GLU A 82 -18.60 -19.12 31.15
C GLU A 82 -19.69 -19.36 32.22
N GLU A 83 -19.29 -19.54 33.48
CA GLU A 83 -20.19 -19.65 34.64
C GLU A 83 -20.97 -18.34 34.86
N LEU A 84 -20.32 -17.18 34.72
CA LEU A 84 -20.96 -15.87 34.80
C LEU A 84 -21.98 -15.66 33.67
N ALA A 85 -21.64 -16.04 32.44
CA ALA A 85 -22.54 -15.96 31.28
C ALA A 85 -23.74 -16.88 31.45
N ASN A 86 -23.54 -18.11 31.91
CA ASN A 86 -24.62 -19.05 32.25
C ASN A 86 -25.56 -18.51 33.34
N HIS A 87 -25.00 -17.96 34.43
CA HIS A 87 -25.76 -17.38 35.53
C HIS A 87 -26.64 -16.21 35.07
N TRP A 88 -26.10 -15.33 34.23
CA TRP A 88 -26.83 -14.16 33.74
C TRP A 88 -27.80 -14.47 32.59
N ASN A 89 -27.51 -15.43 31.72
CA ASN A 89 -28.45 -15.90 30.69
C ASN A 89 -29.74 -16.42 31.34
N LYS A 90 -29.62 -17.24 32.40
CA LYS A 90 -30.75 -17.76 33.19
C LYS A 90 -31.56 -16.67 33.92
N ARG A 91 -30.97 -15.48 34.14
CA ARG A 91 -31.59 -14.34 34.81
C ARG A 91 -32.30 -13.37 33.85
N ILE A 92 -31.90 -13.35 32.57
CA ILE A 92 -32.51 -12.50 31.53
C ILE A 92 -33.54 -13.28 30.70
N ASN A 93 -33.25 -14.54 30.39
CA ASN A 93 -34.12 -15.45 29.66
C ASN A 93 -34.57 -16.61 30.57
N PRO A 94 -35.48 -16.38 31.54
CA PRO A 94 -36.02 -17.45 32.36
C PRO A 94 -36.82 -18.44 31.49
N ILE A 95 -36.60 -19.74 31.71
CA ILE A 95 -37.39 -20.79 31.08
C ILE A 95 -38.82 -20.71 31.65
N PRO A 96 -39.89 -20.74 30.83
CA PRO A 96 -41.26 -20.73 31.34
C PRO A 96 -41.55 -21.97 32.20
N HIS A 97 -41.68 -21.77 33.51
CA HIS A 97 -42.22 -22.80 34.40
C HIS A 97 -43.76 -22.83 34.33
N PRO A 98 -44.42 -24.00 34.47
CA PRO A 98 -45.88 -24.13 34.36
C PRO A 98 -46.73 -23.45 35.46
N THR A 99 -46.20 -22.48 36.19
CA THR A 99 -46.76 -21.95 37.45
C THR A 99 -46.89 -20.43 37.49
N GLY A 100 -47.46 -19.85 36.43
CA GLY A 100 -48.37 -18.70 36.52
C GLY A 100 -47.86 -17.40 37.17
N LYS A 101 -46.55 -17.16 37.19
CA LYS A 101 -45.97 -15.90 37.67
C LYS A 101 -45.14 -15.25 36.56
N GLU A 102 -45.72 -14.27 35.90
CA GLU A 102 -44.99 -13.37 35.01
C GLU A 102 -43.97 -12.56 35.82
N MET A 103 -42.70 -12.94 35.74
CA MET A 103 -41.61 -12.08 36.19
C MET A 103 -41.28 -11.09 35.07
N VAL A 104 -41.51 -9.80 35.35
CA VAL A 104 -41.24 -8.69 34.45
C VAL A 104 -39.80 -8.78 33.91
N PRO A 105 -39.57 -8.75 32.59
CA PRO A 105 -38.22 -8.83 32.03
C PRO A 105 -37.40 -7.60 32.47
N PRO A 106 -36.09 -7.75 32.73
CA PRO A 106 -35.25 -6.64 33.18
C PRO A 106 -35.01 -5.63 32.04
N SER A 107 -35.93 -4.67 31.92
CA SER A 107 -36.03 -3.64 30.86
C SER A 107 -34.90 -2.59 30.82
N THR A 108 -33.79 -2.84 31.53
CA THR A 108 -32.66 -1.92 31.62
C THR A 108 -31.55 -2.35 30.67
N LYS A 109 -31.10 -1.41 29.80
CA LYS A 109 -30.02 -1.68 28.83
C LYS A 109 -28.68 -2.09 29.48
N GLU A 110 -28.46 -1.76 30.76
CA GLU A 110 -27.18 -1.99 31.43
C GLU A 110 -26.86 -3.47 31.73
N PRO A 111 -27.74 -4.28 32.36
CA PRO A 111 -27.64 -5.73 32.42
C PRO A 111 -27.27 -6.42 31.11
N ALA A 112 -28.04 -6.19 30.04
CA ALA A 112 -27.81 -6.84 28.75
C ALA A 112 -26.44 -6.44 28.15
N ARG A 113 -26.09 -5.16 28.22
CA ARG A 113 -24.77 -4.63 27.85
C ARG A 113 -23.61 -5.17 28.71
N ILE A 114 -23.85 -5.66 29.93
CA ILE A 114 -22.84 -6.39 30.72
C ILE A 114 -22.68 -7.83 30.21
N CYS A 115 -23.77 -8.53 29.89
CA CYS A 115 -23.72 -9.85 29.26
C CYS A 115 -22.98 -9.82 27.92
N ALA A 116 -23.28 -8.84 27.05
CA ALA A 116 -22.57 -8.64 25.80
C ALA A 116 -21.05 -8.44 26.03
N LYS A 117 -20.64 -7.70 27.06
CA LYS A 117 -19.21 -7.51 27.42
C LYS A 117 -18.53 -8.77 27.95
N VAL A 118 -19.27 -9.70 28.56
CA VAL A 118 -18.76 -10.99 29.01
C VAL A 118 -18.60 -11.93 27.82
N LEU A 119 -19.65 -12.08 27.00
CA LEU A 119 -19.66 -12.91 25.79
C LEU A 119 -18.62 -12.46 24.75
N LEU A 120 -18.47 -11.16 24.50
CA LEU A 120 -17.41 -10.61 23.65
C LEU A 120 -16.01 -10.97 24.20
N LYS A 121 -15.82 -10.94 25.53
CA LYS A 121 -14.52 -11.23 26.14
C LYS A 121 -14.20 -12.73 26.16
N LEU A 122 -15.22 -13.59 26.28
CA LEU A 122 -15.14 -15.04 26.06
C LEU A 122 -14.69 -15.33 24.64
N GLY A 123 -15.40 -14.81 23.62
CA GLY A 123 -15.04 -14.98 22.21
C GLY A 123 -13.59 -14.57 21.92
N GLU A 124 -13.16 -13.38 22.37
CA GLU A 124 -11.77 -12.93 22.21
C GLU A 124 -10.72 -13.85 22.87
N TRP A 125 -11.09 -14.61 23.91
CA TRP A 125 -10.20 -15.54 24.61
C TRP A 125 -10.25 -16.96 24.04
N THR A 126 -11.40 -17.43 23.56
CA THR A 126 -11.50 -18.70 22.82
C THR A 126 -10.83 -18.61 21.47
N GLU A 127 -10.98 -17.48 20.76
CA GLU A 127 -10.28 -17.14 19.51
C GLU A 127 -8.75 -17.18 19.71
N HIS A 128 -8.25 -16.57 20.79
CA HIS A 128 -6.83 -16.56 21.10
C HIS A 128 -6.29 -17.93 21.56
N LYS A 129 -7.06 -18.69 22.36
CA LYS A 129 -6.67 -20.06 22.74
C LYS A 129 -6.63 -20.98 21.51
N ALA A 130 -7.59 -20.85 20.58
CA ALA A 130 -7.62 -21.62 19.34
C ALA A 130 -6.43 -21.34 18.43
N ARG A 131 -6.09 -20.07 18.17
CA ARG A 131 -4.92 -19.72 17.33
C ARG A 131 -3.61 -20.27 17.91
N ASN A 132 -3.44 -20.26 19.23
CA ASN A 132 -2.23 -20.77 19.87
C ASN A 132 -2.21 -22.31 20.01
N ALA A 133 -3.32 -23.02 19.75
CA ALA A 133 -3.41 -24.47 19.95
C ALA A 133 -2.59 -25.27 18.92
N ASN A 134 -2.32 -24.70 17.74
CA ASN A 134 -1.48 -25.28 16.66
C ASN A 134 -0.02 -25.60 17.08
N ILE A 135 0.38 -25.27 18.32
CA ILE A 135 1.76 -25.42 18.83
C ILE A 135 1.88 -26.61 19.81
N LEU A 136 0.77 -27.25 20.22
CA LEU A 136 0.77 -28.35 21.19
C LEU A 136 0.26 -29.67 20.60
N PRO A 137 0.85 -30.83 20.96
CA PRO A 137 0.38 -32.14 20.49
C PRO A 137 -1.02 -32.46 21.03
N ALA A 138 -1.77 -33.27 20.26
CA ALA A 138 -3.23 -33.41 20.37
C ALA A 138 -3.78 -34.19 21.61
N GLY A 139 -3.09 -34.16 22.75
CA GLY A 139 -3.44 -34.95 23.94
C GLY A 139 -4.33 -34.27 24.99
N GLU A 140 -4.26 -32.94 25.15
CA GLU A 140 -4.74 -32.27 26.39
C GLU A 140 -6.04 -31.43 26.24
N LEU A 141 -6.82 -31.65 25.18
CA LEU A 141 -8.04 -30.87 24.90
C LEU A 141 -9.31 -31.50 25.51
N SER A 142 -9.43 -31.40 26.83
CA SER A 142 -10.70 -31.69 27.53
C SER A 142 -11.77 -30.65 27.18
N PHE A 143 -12.79 -31.05 26.41
CA PHE A 143 -13.79 -30.12 25.89
C PHE A 143 -14.95 -29.86 26.86
N VAL A 144 -15.29 -28.57 26.96
CA VAL A 144 -16.37 -27.97 27.77
C VAL A 144 -17.69 -28.75 27.72
N GLN A 145 -18.30 -28.92 28.89
CA GLN A 145 -19.72 -29.28 29.07
C GLN A 145 -20.54 -28.05 29.50
N GLN A 146 -21.84 -28.07 29.10
CA GLN A 146 -22.98 -27.25 29.56
C GLN A 146 -23.40 -25.98 28.77
N GLN A 147 -24.61 -26.09 28.21
CA GLN A 147 -25.69 -25.11 28.07
C GLN A 147 -25.52 -23.78 27.30
N VAL A 148 -24.31 -23.32 26.92
CA VAL A 148 -24.18 -22.15 26.00
C VAL A 148 -23.97 -22.57 24.53
N SER A 149 -23.58 -23.83 24.30
CA SER A 149 -23.55 -24.48 22.98
C SER A 149 -24.96 -24.96 22.55
N PRO A 150 -25.24 -25.05 21.23
CA PRO A 150 -26.50 -25.61 20.73
C PRO A 150 -26.70 -27.08 21.15
N PRO A 151 -27.96 -27.57 21.23
CA PRO A 151 -28.30 -28.86 21.85
C PRO A 151 -27.85 -30.11 21.08
N TYR A 152 -27.22 -29.97 19.91
CA TYR A 152 -26.73 -31.10 19.12
C TYR A 152 -25.24 -31.37 19.37
N ARG A 153 -24.97 -32.27 20.32
CA ARG A 153 -23.73 -33.06 20.38
C ARG A 153 -24.05 -34.53 20.58
N THR A 154 -24.03 -35.30 19.49
CA THR A 154 -23.90 -36.76 19.56
C THR A 154 -22.43 -37.12 19.80
N SER A 155 -22.15 -38.30 20.36
CA SER A 155 -20.80 -38.74 20.76
C SER A 155 -19.89 -39.17 19.58
N ARG A 156 -20.02 -38.54 18.40
CA ARG A 156 -19.34 -38.90 17.14
C ARG A 156 -19.01 -37.69 16.24
N ASP A 157 -18.68 -36.54 16.83
CA ASP A 157 -18.25 -35.37 16.07
C ASP A 157 -16.73 -35.40 15.82
N ASN A 158 -16.31 -35.91 14.66
CA ASN A 158 -14.90 -36.09 14.28
C ASN A 158 -14.22 -34.79 13.78
N ARG A 159 -14.84 -33.62 13.94
CA ARG A 159 -14.30 -32.34 13.46
C ARG A 159 -13.14 -31.86 14.34
N PRO A 160 -12.10 -31.21 13.77
CA PRO A 160 -10.93 -30.80 14.54
C PRO A 160 -11.26 -29.74 15.61
N PRO A 161 -10.56 -29.75 16.77
CA PRO A 161 -10.79 -28.84 17.88
C PRO A 161 -10.91 -27.35 17.52
N GLU A 162 -10.14 -26.90 16.54
CA GLU A 162 -10.09 -25.50 16.11
C GLU A 162 -11.36 -25.05 15.39
N THR A 163 -11.96 -25.91 14.56
CA THR A 163 -13.28 -25.65 13.95
C THR A 163 -14.35 -25.53 15.02
N ILE A 164 -14.32 -26.40 16.03
CA ILE A 164 -15.25 -26.36 17.17
C ILE A 164 -15.05 -25.09 18.01
N ALA A 165 -13.81 -24.67 18.28
CA ALA A 165 -13.52 -23.44 19.01
C ALA A 165 -13.92 -22.18 18.21
N PHE A 166 -13.82 -22.24 16.88
CA PHE A 166 -14.20 -21.18 15.96
C PHE A 166 -15.73 -21.02 15.87
N GLU A 167 -16.48 -22.11 15.71
CA GLU A 167 -17.95 -22.12 15.74
C GLU A 167 -18.49 -21.60 17.08
N ASN A 168 -17.89 -22.01 18.21
CA ASN A 168 -18.24 -21.46 19.52
C ASN A 168 -17.94 -19.95 19.62
N THR A 169 -16.83 -19.48 19.04
CA THR A 169 -16.46 -18.06 19.01
C THR A 169 -17.49 -17.24 18.22
N ILE A 170 -17.91 -17.71 17.04
CA ILE A 170 -19.02 -17.10 16.27
C ILE A 170 -20.30 -17.08 17.10
N ASN A 171 -20.69 -18.18 17.74
CA ASN A 171 -21.87 -18.27 18.60
C ASN A 171 -21.82 -17.24 19.76
N PHE A 172 -20.69 -17.09 20.46
CA PHE A 172 -20.55 -16.08 21.51
C PHE A 172 -20.71 -14.64 20.99
N TYR A 173 -20.13 -14.31 19.83
CA TYR A 173 -20.29 -13.00 19.22
C TYR A 173 -21.72 -12.75 18.71
N GLN A 174 -22.40 -13.76 18.13
CA GLN A 174 -23.81 -13.68 17.73
C GLN A 174 -24.75 -13.52 18.94
N GLN A 175 -24.50 -14.21 20.06
CA GLN A 175 -25.25 -14.02 21.29
C GLN A 175 -25.02 -12.61 21.86
N ALA A 176 -23.77 -12.13 21.90
CA ALA A 176 -23.46 -10.77 22.34
C ALA A 176 -24.19 -9.70 21.50
N ALA A 177 -24.34 -9.91 20.18
CA ALA A 177 -25.03 -8.98 19.29
C ALA A 177 -26.55 -8.94 19.54
N LYS A 178 -27.15 -10.06 19.99
CA LYS A 178 -28.55 -10.10 20.45
C LYS A 178 -28.75 -9.37 21.79
N TYR A 179 -27.72 -9.28 22.63
CA TYR A 179 -27.77 -8.60 23.93
C TYR A 179 -27.53 -7.07 23.87
N ASP A 180 -26.72 -6.57 22.94
CA ASP A 180 -26.43 -5.15 22.77
C ASP A 180 -26.32 -4.79 21.27
N PRO A 181 -27.45 -4.74 20.53
CA PRO A 181 -27.45 -4.53 19.08
C PRO A 181 -26.96 -3.14 18.67
N ASP A 182 -27.01 -2.15 19.57
CA ASP A 182 -26.50 -0.80 19.37
C ASP A 182 -24.95 -0.73 19.40
N TRP A 183 -24.26 -1.83 19.72
CA TRP A 183 -22.82 -1.79 20.04
C TRP A 183 -21.92 -2.32 18.92
N HIS A 184 -21.48 -1.41 18.04
CA HIS A 184 -20.59 -1.68 16.90
C HIS A 184 -19.42 -2.64 17.14
N LYS A 185 -18.85 -2.70 18.35
CA LYS A 185 -17.68 -3.57 18.63
C LYS A 185 -18.02 -5.05 18.54
N VAL A 186 -19.27 -5.42 18.82
CA VAL A 186 -19.71 -6.80 18.69
C VAL A 186 -19.93 -7.14 17.22
N TRP A 187 -20.60 -6.27 16.46
CA TRP A 187 -20.78 -6.43 15.01
C TRP A 187 -19.45 -6.49 14.26
N HIS A 188 -18.50 -5.60 14.57
CA HIS A 188 -17.14 -5.61 14.01
C HIS A 188 -16.40 -6.92 14.32
N LYS A 189 -16.47 -7.43 15.57
CA LYS A 189 -15.81 -8.70 15.91
C LYS A 189 -16.47 -9.90 15.25
N LEU A 190 -17.80 -9.93 15.18
CA LEU A 190 -18.55 -10.95 14.46
C LEU A 190 -18.20 -10.93 12.96
N ALA A 191 -18.20 -9.76 12.33
CA ALA A 191 -17.84 -9.56 10.92
C ALA A 191 -16.39 -9.97 10.64
N SER A 192 -15.45 -9.54 11.49
CA SER A 192 -14.03 -9.93 11.41
C SER A 192 -13.82 -11.43 11.55
N THR A 193 -14.64 -12.11 12.36
CA THR A 193 -14.58 -13.57 12.52
C THR A 193 -15.09 -14.29 11.29
N HIS A 194 -16.25 -13.87 10.75
CA HIS A 194 -16.75 -14.41 9.49
C HIS A 194 -15.80 -14.12 8.32
N PHE A 195 -15.21 -12.94 8.23
CA PHE A 195 -14.18 -12.59 7.26
C PHE A 195 -12.96 -13.52 7.36
N TYR A 196 -12.46 -13.79 8.58
CA TYR A 196 -11.38 -14.75 8.80
C TYR A 196 -11.77 -16.19 8.39
N ALA A 197 -13.05 -16.58 8.52
CA ALA A 197 -13.54 -17.85 7.97
C ALA A 197 -13.36 -17.89 6.45
N VAL A 198 -13.78 -16.83 5.75
CA VAL A 198 -13.61 -16.69 4.30
C VAL A 198 -12.13 -16.79 3.91
N CYS A 199 -11.25 -16.06 4.58
CA CYS A 199 -9.80 -16.11 4.30
C CYS A 199 -9.19 -17.50 4.51
N ARG A 200 -9.63 -18.23 5.55
CA ARG A 200 -9.16 -19.59 5.87
C ARG A 200 -9.68 -20.64 4.88
N GLU A 201 -10.93 -20.52 4.45
CA GLU A 201 -11.63 -21.51 3.64
C GLU A 201 -11.61 -21.20 2.13
N ARG A 202 -11.15 -20.00 1.76
CA ARG A 202 -10.87 -19.62 0.36
C ARG A 202 -9.96 -20.67 -0.27
N PRO A 203 -10.40 -21.35 -1.34
CA PRO A 203 -9.49 -22.16 -2.14
C PRO A 203 -8.44 -21.22 -2.72
N HIS A 204 -7.22 -21.30 -2.20
CA HIS A 204 -6.09 -20.56 -2.77
C HIS A 204 -5.97 -20.99 -4.24
N PRO A 205 -5.82 -20.05 -5.20
CA PRO A 205 -5.57 -20.41 -6.58
C PRO A 205 -4.23 -21.14 -6.62
N ARG A 206 -4.27 -22.47 -6.58
CA ARG A 206 -3.08 -23.29 -6.70
C ARG A 206 -2.49 -23.00 -8.07
N ILE A 207 -1.36 -22.30 -8.10
CA ILE A 207 -0.45 -22.34 -9.23
C ILE A 207 -0.10 -23.82 -9.39
N ILE A 208 -0.75 -24.48 -10.35
CA ILE A 208 -0.46 -25.87 -10.66
C ILE A 208 0.86 -25.86 -11.43
N HIS A 209 1.96 -25.79 -10.67
CA HIS A 209 3.21 -26.36 -11.12
C HIS A 209 2.97 -27.84 -11.37
N GLN A 210 2.60 -28.17 -12.60
CA GLN A 210 2.80 -29.49 -13.16
C GLN A 210 4.32 -29.74 -13.17
N LYS A 211 4.84 -30.21 -12.03
CA LYS A 211 5.98 -31.12 -12.06
C LYS A 211 5.47 -32.36 -12.78
N GLU A 212 5.61 -32.34 -14.10
CA GLU A 212 5.51 -33.54 -14.92
C GLU A 212 6.45 -34.58 -14.30
N LYS A 213 5.87 -35.58 -13.64
CA LYS A 213 6.63 -36.78 -13.33
C LYS A 213 6.90 -37.46 -14.68
N PRO A 214 8.15 -37.71 -15.07
CA PRO A 214 8.42 -38.45 -16.30
C PRO A 214 7.68 -39.80 -16.23
N PRO A 215 7.08 -40.27 -17.33
CA PRO A 215 6.16 -41.39 -17.31
C PRO A 215 6.85 -42.65 -16.79
N VAL A 216 6.34 -43.19 -15.67
CA VAL A 216 6.86 -44.40 -15.05
C VAL A 216 6.49 -45.59 -15.93
N LEU A 217 7.47 -46.08 -16.70
CA LEU A 217 7.34 -47.31 -17.49
C LEU A 217 6.96 -48.49 -16.59
N SER A 218 5.73 -48.98 -16.77
CA SER A 218 5.17 -50.09 -15.99
C SER A 218 5.91 -51.40 -16.30
N LYS A 219 6.76 -51.85 -15.37
CA LYS A 219 7.28 -53.22 -15.36
C LYS A 219 6.42 -54.09 -14.45
N GLN A 220 5.89 -55.16 -15.03
CA GLN A 220 5.07 -56.15 -14.33
C GLN A 220 5.92 -56.93 -13.32
N VAL A 221 5.30 -57.34 -12.21
CA VAL A 221 5.89 -58.22 -11.21
C VAL A 221 5.44 -59.66 -11.47
N PRO A 222 6.37 -60.62 -11.43
CA PRO A 222 6.11 -61.86 -10.72
C PRO A 222 7.22 -62.15 -9.68
N ALA A 223 6.84 -62.76 -8.55
CA ALA A 223 7.75 -63.11 -7.46
C ALA A 223 8.05 -64.62 -7.43
N SER A 224 9.28 -65.04 -7.10
CA SER A 224 9.57 -66.22 -6.26
C SER A 224 11.08 -66.55 -6.13
N LYS A 225 11.57 -66.56 -4.88
CA LYS A 225 12.58 -67.49 -4.29
C LYS A 225 13.73 -68.06 -5.15
N ARG A 226 14.98 -67.62 -4.88
CA ARG A 226 16.05 -68.45 -4.26
C ARG A 226 17.24 -67.57 -3.80
N ALA A 227 18.27 -68.15 -3.19
CA ALA A 227 19.24 -67.43 -2.35
C ALA A 227 20.72 -67.77 -2.62
N MET A 228 21.60 -66.76 -2.43
CA MET A 228 23.04 -66.83 -2.09
C MET A 228 24.00 -67.50 -3.13
N PRO A 229 25.35 -67.29 -3.08
CA PRO A 229 26.14 -66.60 -2.04
C PRO A 229 27.19 -65.52 -2.50
N VAL A 230 27.59 -64.72 -1.52
CA VAL A 230 28.93 -64.17 -1.16
C VAL A 230 30.14 -64.41 -2.09
N ILE A 231 30.93 -63.35 -2.36
CA ILE A 231 32.41 -63.25 -2.20
C ILE A 231 32.88 -61.77 -2.27
N LYS A 232 34.08 -61.46 -1.72
CA LYS A 232 34.68 -60.10 -1.56
C LYS A 232 35.90 -59.88 -2.53
N PRO A 233 36.90 -59.01 -2.25
CA PRO A 233 36.99 -57.61 -2.75
C PRO A 233 38.33 -57.30 -3.49
N ALA A 234 38.56 -56.05 -3.96
CA ALA A 234 39.88 -55.35 -3.92
C ALA A 234 39.89 -53.95 -4.61
N SER A 235 40.93 -53.17 -4.31
CA SER A 235 41.42 -51.92 -4.95
C SER A 235 42.96 -51.84 -4.70
N PRO A 236 43.78 -50.81 -5.05
CA PRO A 236 43.60 -49.57 -5.85
C PRO A 236 44.69 -49.40 -6.99
N PRO A 237 45.56 -48.34 -7.11
CA PRO A 237 45.34 -47.09 -7.89
C PRO A 237 46.17 -46.85 -9.23
N PRO A 238 47.06 -45.83 -9.45
CA PRO A 238 47.04 -44.96 -10.67
C PRO A 238 48.45 -44.85 -11.38
N PRO A 239 48.94 -43.77 -12.08
CA PRO A 239 48.36 -42.51 -12.66
C PRO A 239 48.88 -42.09 -14.10
N ALA A 240 48.47 -40.90 -14.61
CA ALA A 240 49.32 -39.83 -15.25
C ALA A 240 49.19 -39.36 -16.75
N GLN A 241 49.19 -38.01 -16.93
CA GLN A 241 49.74 -37.10 -18.00
C GLN A 241 49.07 -36.73 -19.38
N LYS A 242 48.76 -35.41 -19.51
CA LYS A 242 49.10 -34.39 -20.59
C LYS A 242 48.46 -34.34 -22.03
N SER A 243 47.71 -33.22 -22.29
CA SER A 243 47.77 -32.16 -23.38
C SER A 243 48.26 -32.45 -24.83
N PRO A 244 47.86 -31.71 -25.92
CA PRO A 244 47.50 -30.26 -26.02
C PRO A 244 46.39 -29.84 -27.06
N GLN A 245 46.36 -28.56 -27.50
CA GLN A 245 45.58 -27.91 -28.61
C GLN A 245 46.57 -27.33 -29.70
N PRO A 246 46.26 -26.40 -30.67
CA PRO A 246 45.02 -25.82 -31.27
C PRO A 246 45.05 -25.62 -32.84
N ALA A 247 44.20 -24.71 -33.40
CA ALA A 247 44.34 -23.90 -34.66
C ALA A 247 43.99 -24.49 -36.06
N ALA A 248 43.70 -23.73 -37.16
CA ALA A 248 43.10 -22.38 -37.39
C ALA A 248 42.88 -22.03 -38.92
N PHE A 249 42.26 -20.87 -39.25
CA PHE A 249 42.14 -20.14 -40.56
C PHE A 249 41.31 -20.81 -41.71
N HIS A 250 40.80 -20.16 -42.79
CA HIS A 250 40.34 -18.78 -43.21
C HIS A 250 40.75 -18.47 -44.68
N SER A 251 39.78 -18.22 -45.60
CA SER A 251 39.85 -17.37 -46.83
C SER A 251 38.56 -17.56 -47.68
N SER A 252 37.82 -16.56 -48.21
CA SER A 252 38.05 -15.52 -49.28
C SER A 252 37.69 -16.03 -50.71
N THR A 253 37.07 -15.30 -51.67
CA THR A 253 36.45 -13.94 -51.78
C THR A 253 35.72 -13.75 -53.14
N ASN A 254 34.58 -13.02 -53.18
CA ASN A 254 33.96 -12.23 -54.29
C ASN A 254 33.63 -12.95 -55.66
N THR A 255 32.82 -12.47 -56.64
CA THR A 255 32.25 -11.16 -57.07
C THR A 255 30.80 -11.21 -57.66
N GLU A 256 30.21 -10.03 -57.95
CA GLU A 256 28.94 -9.61 -58.60
C GLU A 256 28.73 -9.94 -60.13
N PRO A 257 27.64 -9.49 -60.87
CA PRO A 257 26.25 -9.04 -60.53
C PRO A 257 25.07 -9.47 -61.51
N LEU A 258 23.80 -9.14 -61.16
CA LEU A 258 22.56 -8.96 -62.02
C LEU A 258 21.93 -10.20 -62.73
N SER A 259 20.67 -10.25 -63.23
CA SER A 259 19.41 -9.42 -63.19
C SER A 259 18.14 -10.37 -63.13
N ASP A 260 16.87 -10.18 -63.59
CA ASP A 260 16.10 -9.20 -64.40
C ASP A 260 14.53 -9.31 -64.21
N CYS A 261 13.68 -8.83 -65.16
CA CYS A 261 12.19 -8.79 -65.16
C CYS A 261 11.56 -9.26 -66.52
N PRO A 262 10.20 -9.44 -66.76
CA PRO A 262 9.04 -8.61 -66.35
C PRO A 262 7.67 -9.36 -66.10
N VAL A 263 6.52 -8.66 -66.17
CA VAL A 263 5.12 -9.13 -65.96
C VAL A 263 4.15 -8.46 -66.98
N PRO A 264 2.99 -9.04 -67.40
CA PRO A 264 1.65 -8.44 -67.11
C PRO A 264 0.47 -9.52 -67.04
N PRO A 265 -0.86 -9.30 -67.32
CA PRO A 265 -1.95 -9.83 -66.45
C PRO A 265 -3.17 -10.56 -67.19
N PRO A 266 -4.49 -10.30 -66.98
CA PRO A 266 -5.39 -11.10 -66.11
C PRO A 266 -6.85 -11.45 -66.64
N LEU A 267 -7.70 -12.05 -65.76
CA LEU A 267 -9.21 -12.17 -65.80
C LEU A 267 -9.85 -13.10 -66.89
N GLY A 268 -11.06 -13.68 -66.75
CA GLY A 268 -11.99 -13.85 -65.59
C GLY A 268 -13.45 -14.30 -65.96
N SER A 269 -14.26 -14.73 -64.96
CA SER A 269 -15.76 -14.79 -64.87
C SER A 269 -16.65 -15.94 -65.46
N LEU A 270 -17.64 -16.39 -64.63
CA LEU A 270 -19.02 -16.97 -64.89
C LEU A 270 -19.14 -18.25 -65.78
N ILE A 271 -20.15 -19.17 -65.79
CA ILE A 271 -21.58 -19.39 -65.38
C ILE A 271 -21.73 -20.94 -65.02
N GLY A 272 -22.72 -21.60 -64.38
CA GLY A 272 -24.01 -21.33 -63.69
C GLY A 272 -25.04 -22.51 -63.84
N LEU A 273 -26.28 -22.39 -63.29
CA LEU A 273 -27.48 -23.28 -63.41
C LEU A 273 -27.56 -24.64 -62.62
N GLY A 274 -28.80 -25.15 -62.42
CA GLY A 274 -29.18 -26.45 -61.77
C GLY A 274 -29.75 -27.49 -62.76
N PRO A 275 -30.54 -28.55 -62.39
CA PRO A 275 -31.54 -28.64 -61.29
C PRO A 275 -31.65 -30.02 -60.53
N MET A 276 -32.79 -30.25 -59.84
CA MET A 276 -33.29 -31.47 -59.12
C MET A 276 -33.64 -32.68 -60.05
N PRO A 277 -33.90 -33.95 -59.59
CA PRO A 277 -34.63 -34.34 -58.36
C PRO A 277 -34.28 -35.66 -57.59
N ASN A 278 -35.10 -35.92 -56.55
CA ASN A 278 -35.17 -37.04 -55.58
C ASN A 278 -34.90 -38.49 -56.04
N PHE A 279 -34.42 -39.32 -55.09
CA PHE A 279 -35.08 -40.60 -54.73
C PHE A 279 -34.87 -40.92 -53.22
N SER A 280 -35.66 -41.84 -52.66
CA SER A 280 -35.91 -42.00 -51.21
C SER A 280 -35.50 -43.35 -50.61
N SER A 281 -35.00 -43.34 -49.35
CA SER A 281 -34.77 -44.53 -48.50
C SER A 281 -35.03 -44.20 -47.00
N PRO A 282 -35.33 -45.18 -46.12
CA PRO A 282 -36.07 -44.93 -44.87
C PRO A 282 -35.23 -44.81 -43.58
N SER A 283 -35.84 -44.23 -42.54
CA SER A 283 -35.38 -44.27 -41.14
C SER A 283 -35.57 -45.65 -40.49
N PRO A 284 -34.86 -45.97 -39.38
CA PRO A 284 -35.44 -45.63 -38.07
C PRO A 284 -34.44 -45.10 -37.01
N ALA A 285 -34.99 -44.49 -35.96
CA ALA A 285 -34.40 -44.25 -34.63
C ALA A 285 -32.97 -43.65 -34.54
N GLN A 286 -32.87 -42.35 -34.25
CA GLN A 286 -31.65 -41.76 -33.67
C GLN A 286 -31.61 -41.92 -32.15
N PRO A 287 -30.46 -42.27 -31.54
CA PRO A 287 -30.23 -42.11 -30.10
C PRO A 287 -29.91 -40.64 -29.76
N TYR A 288 -30.19 -40.24 -28.52
CA TYR A 288 -29.91 -38.88 -28.03
C TYR A 288 -28.40 -38.61 -27.99
N HIS A 289 -27.93 -37.64 -28.78
CA HIS A 289 -26.60 -37.06 -28.60
C HIS A 289 -26.60 -36.13 -27.38
N HIS A 290 -26.02 -36.59 -26.28
CA HIS A 290 -25.67 -35.71 -25.17
C HIS A 290 -24.64 -34.68 -25.63
N HIS A 291 -24.98 -33.39 -25.53
CA HIS A 291 -23.96 -32.36 -25.42
C HIS A 291 -23.14 -32.63 -24.16
N PRO A 292 -21.80 -32.54 -24.20
CA PRO A 292 -20.99 -32.55 -22.99
C PRO A 292 -21.31 -31.27 -22.19
N SER A 293 -21.90 -31.43 -21.01
CA SER A 293 -22.06 -30.33 -20.05
C SER A 293 -20.70 -29.67 -19.77
N PRO A 294 -20.65 -28.35 -19.44
CA PRO A 294 -19.43 -27.74 -18.94
C PRO A 294 -18.91 -28.55 -17.75
N LEU A 295 -17.59 -28.77 -17.72
CA LEU A 295 -16.92 -29.61 -16.72
C LEU A 295 -17.31 -29.17 -15.31
N ALA A 296 -18.07 -30.03 -14.62
CA ALA A 296 -18.48 -29.76 -13.25
C ALA A 296 -17.22 -29.70 -12.36
N PHE A 297 -16.92 -28.51 -11.84
CA PHE A 297 -15.95 -28.37 -10.76
C PHE A 297 -16.36 -29.31 -9.60
N PRO A 298 -15.43 -30.06 -8.99
CA PRO A 298 -15.76 -30.90 -7.86
C PRO A 298 -16.33 -30.01 -6.75
N SER A 299 -17.46 -30.42 -6.16
CA SER A 299 -18.31 -29.59 -5.29
C SER A 299 -17.52 -28.94 -4.13
N GLY A 300 -17.01 -27.74 -4.39
CA GLY A 300 -16.22 -26.97 -3.42
C GLY A 300 -17.10 -26.53 -2.26
N ASN A 301 -16.56 -26.58 -1.04
CA ASN A 301 -17.30 -26.24 0.18
C ASN A 301 -17.87 -24.82 0.09
N THR A 302 -19.18 -24.66 -0.10
CA THR A 302 -19.81 -23.35 -0.34
C THR A 302 -19.94 -22.47 0.92
N MET A 303 -19.60 -22.99 2.10
CA MET A 303 -19.74 -22.28 3.38
C MET A 303 -18.99 -20.93 3.42
N TYR A 304 -17.87 -20.77 2.69
CA TYR A 304 -17.18 -19.47 2.64
C TYR A 304 -18.03 -18.37 1.98
N LEU A 305 -18.95 -18.71 1.06
CA LEU A 305 -19.88 -17.74 0.46
C LEU A 305 -20.98 -17.33 1.45
N GLU A 306 -21.45 -18.25 2.29
CA GLU A 306 -22.38 -17.94 3.38
C GLU A 306 -21.70 -17.04 4.43
N HIS A 307 -20.46 -17.36 4.80
CA HIS A 307 -19.66 -16.51 5.70
C HIS A 307 -19.32 -15.15 5.07
N ALA A 308 -19.12 -15.05 3.76
CA ALA A 308 -18.96 -13.76 3.08
C ALA A 308 -20.24 -12.90 3.17
N ALA A 309 -21.41 -13.45 2.87
CA ALA A 309 -22.70 -12.75 2.99
C ALA A 309 -23.03 -12.34 4.45
N GLN A 310 -22.72 -13.21 5.41
CA GLN A 310 -22.83 -12.91 6.85
C GLN A 310 -21.85 -11.80 7.27
N ALA A 311 -20.61 -11.82 6.78
CA ALA A 311 -19.61 -10.79 7.06
C ALA A 311 -20.04 -9.43 6.48
N VAL A 312 -20.51 -9.36 5.23
CA VAL A 312 -21.09 -8.15 4.61
C VAL A 312 -22.18 -7.55 5.51
N THR A 313 -23.16 -8.36 5.89
CA THR A 313 -24.28 -7.94 6.76
C THR A 313 -23.81 -7.42 8.12
N CYS A 314 -22.77 -8.04 8.71
CA CYS A 314 -22.24 -7.64 10.00
C CYS A 314 -21.35 -6.39 9.93
N PHE A 315 -20.57 -6.21 8.85
CA PHE A 315 -19.79 -4.97 8.63
C PHE A 315 -20.72 -3.78 8.43
N SER A 316 -21.77 -3.90 7.61
CA SER A 316 -22.75 -2.81 7.44
C SER A 316 -23.38 -2.39 8.77
N LYS A 317 -23.79 -3.35 9.62
CA LYS A 317 -24.31 -3.05 10.97
C LYS A 317 -23.26 -2.44 11.91
N ALA A 318 -21.99 -2.83 11.80
CA ALA A 318 -20.89 -2.22 12.55
C ALA A 318 -20.65 -0.76 12.13
N LEU A 319 -20.76 -0.46 10.83
CA LEU A 319 -20.62 0.89 10.27
C LEU A 319 -21.80 1.78 10.66
N MET A 320 -23.05 1.31 10.53
CA MET A 320 -24.26 2.05 10.96
C MET A 320 -24.26 2.43 12.45
N THR A 321 -23.68 1.58 13.31
CA THR A 321 -23.67 1.77 14.79
C THR A 321 -22.38 2.40 15.32
N SER A 322 -21.49 2.88 14.44
CA SER A 322 -20.20 3.48 14.82
C SER A 322 -20.27 4.98 15.09
N PRO A 323 -19.74 5.48 16.22
CA PRO A 323 -19.43 6.90 16.38
C PRO A 323 -18.16 7.25 15.59
N GLY A 324 -18.33 7.78 14.37
CA GLY A 324 -17.24 8.23 13.51
C GLY A 324 -16.65 7.14 12.61
N SER A 325 -15.62 7.52 11.86
CA SER A 325 -15.02 6.70 10.79
C SER A 325 -14.45 5.38 11.28
N ARG A 326 -14.65 4.34 10.46
CA ARG A 326 -14.07 3.00 10.60
C ARG A 326 -13.56 2.51 9.25
N LEU A 327 -12.61 3.26 8.65
CA LEU A 327 -11.96 2.92 7.37
C LEU A 327 -11.59 1.43 7.25
N GLU A 328 -11.09 0.81 8.32
CA GLU A 328 -10.84 -0.64 8.41
C GLU A 328 -12.05 -1.51 8.02
N ASP A 329 -13.23 -1.24 8.58
CA ASP A 329 -14.45 -2.02 8.31
C ASP A 329 -15.03 -1.68 6.93
N THR A 330 -14.91 -0.42 6.47
CA THR A 330 -15.28 -0.03 5.09
C THR A 330 -14.43 -0.79 4.07
N LEU A 331 -13.11 -0.87 4.28
CA LEU A 331 -12.19 -1.58 3.38
C LEU A 331 -12.44 -3.10 3.40
N ARG A 332 -12.80 -3.70 4.54
CA ARG A 332 -13.21 -5.11 4.62
C ARG A 332 -14.49 -5.40 3.85
N LEU A 333 -15.50 -4.53 4.00
CA LEU A 333 -16.74 -4.61 3.23
C LEU A 333 -16.47 -4.52 1.72
N MET A 334 -15.57 -3.61 1.31
CA MET A 334 -15.16 -3.48 -0.09
C MET A 334 -14.31 -4.67 -0.59
N GLN A 335 -13.47 -5.28 0.24
CA GLN A 335 -12.74 -6.48 -0.13
C GLN A 335 -13.68 -7.67 -0.37
N LEU A 336 -14.69 -7.86 0.48
CA LEU A 336 -15.74 -8.87 0.26
C LEU A 336 -16.57 -8.59 -1.00
N TRP A 337 -16.92 -7.33 -1.23
CA TRP A 337 -17.63 -6.88 -2.43
C TRP A 337 -16.82 -7.15 -3.71
N PHE A 338 -15.54 -6.82 -3.71
CA PHE A 338 -14.70 -6.88 -4.91
C PHE A 338 -14.16 -8.28 -5.22
N ASP A 339 -14.03 -9.17 -4.22
CA ASP A 339 -13.59 -10.55 -4.41
C ASP A 339 -14.76 -11.53 -4.66
N PHE A 340 -15.97 -11.23 -4.15
CA PHE A 340 -17.10 -12.17 -4.18
C PHE A 340 -18.44 -11.58 -4.67
N GLY A 341 -18.50 -10.30 -5.01
CA GLY A 341 -19.76 -9.59 -5.35
C GLY A 341 -20.45 -10.02 -6.64
N GLU A 342 -19.83 -10.86 -7.47
CA GLU A 342 -20.50 -11.51 -8.61
C GLU A 342 -21.22 -12.82 -8.22
N HIS A 343 -21.09 -13.32 -6.98
CA HIS A 343 -21.86 -14.45 -6.47
C HIS A 343 -23.18 -13.99 -5.87
N ASP A 344 -24.30 -14.63 -6.24
CA ASP A 344 -25.65 -14.18 -5.92
C ASP A 344 -25.91 -13.94 -4.43
N SER A 345 -25.49 -14.86 -3.55
CA SER A 345 -25.70 -14.74 -2.09
C SER A 345 -24.98 -13.53 -1.48
N VAL A 346 -23.82 -13.16 -2.02
CA VAL A 346 -23.06 -11.97 -1.60
C VAL A 346 -23.62 -10.72 -2.27
N TYR A 347 -23.99 -10.80 -3.56
CA TYR A 347 -24.61 -9.69 -4.29
C TYR A 347 -25.90 -9.19 -3.65
N TYR A 348 -26.82 -10.09 -3.25
CA TYR A 348 -28.04 -9.69 -2.54
C TYR A 348 -27.72 -9.05 -1.19
N ALA A 349 -26.82 -9.66 -0.39
CA ALA A 349 -26.40 -9.09 0.89
C ALA A 349 -25.76 -7.69 0.74
N LEU A 350 -25.01 -7.44 -0.33
CA LEU A 350 -24.46 -6.13 -0.68
C LEU A 350 -25.57 -5.15 -1.08
N SER A 351 -26.41 -5.52 -2.05
CA SER A 351 -27.50 -4.69 -2.57
C SER A 351 -28.48 -4.26 -1.47
N ASP A 352 -28.80 -5.15 -0.53
CA ASP A 352 -29.75 -4.89 0.55
C ASP A 352 -29.17 -4.01 1.68
N ASN A 353 -27.85 -4.01 1.88
CA ASN A 353 -27.22 -3.32 3.03
C ASN A 353 -26.36 -2.11 2.66
N ILE A 354 -25.91 -1.94 1.41
CA ILE A 354 -25.01 -0.85 1.01
C ILE A 354 -25.69 0.52 0.99
N PHE A 355 -26.97 0.58 0.59
CA PHE A 355 -27.68 1.86 0.42
C PHE A 355 -28.28 2.41 1.72
N ASP A 356 -28.34 1.58 2.78
CA ASP A 356 -28.66 1.99 4.15
C ASP A 356 -27.46 2.67 4.85
N LEU A 357 -26.24 2.56 4.29
CA LEU A 357 -25.05 3.17 4.87
C LEU A 357 -24.98 4.67 4.59
N PRO A 358 -24.69 5.53 5.60
CA PRO A 358 -24.50 6.96 5.39
C PRO A 358 -23.42 7.24 4.34
N VAL A 359 -23.68 8.19 3.43
CA VAL A 359 -22.75 8.61 2.35
C VAL A 359 -21.35 8.95 2.89
N THR A 360 -21.25 9.45 4.12
CA THR A 360 -19.99 9.73 4.82
C THR A 360 -19.07 8.52 4.99
N THR A 361 -19.63 7.31 5.07
CA THR A 361 -18.90 6.03 5.22
C THR A 361 -17.94 5.78 4.06
N TRP A 362 -18.32 6.23 2.87
CA TRP A 362 -17.59 5.97 1.62
C TRP A 362 -16.53 7.03 1.31
N LEU A 363 -16.54 8.19 1.98
CA LEU A 363 -15.70 9.33 1.60
C LEU A 363 -14.19 9.05 1.72
N GLU A 364 -13.77 8.34 2.76
CA GLU A 364 -12.37 7.91 2.92
C GLU A 364 -11.98 6.75 1.98
N ALA A 365 -12.95 6.12 1.33
CA ALA A 365 -12.77 4.99 0.41
C ALA A 365 -13.12 5.34 -1.06
N ILE A 366 -13.40 6.62 -1.36
CA ILE A 366 -13.57 7.14 -2.72
C ILE A 366 -12.45 6.64 -3.65
N PRO A 367 -11.16 6.71 -3.28
CA PRO A 367 -10.08 6.30 -4.18
C PRO A 367 -10.11 4.80 -4.52
N GLN A 368 -10.66 3.95 -3.65
CA GLN A 368 -10.80 2.51 -3.85
C GLN A 368 -12.05 2.18 -4.71
N LEU A 369 -13.15 2.92 -4.54
CA LEU A 369 -14.30 2.87 -5.46
C LEU A 369 -13.89 3.35 -6.87
N MET A 370 -13.16 4.46 -6.93
CA MET A 370 -12.62 5.05 -8.16
C MET A 370 -11.57 4.17 -8.85
N ALA A 371 -10.98 3.17 -8.19
CA ALA A 371 -10.11 2.21 -8.85
C ALA A 371 -10.91 1.39 -9.87
N ARG A 372 -12.01 0.76 -9.42
CA ARG A 372 -12.85 -0.21 -10.16
C ARG A 372 -13.72 0.36 -11.30
N LEU A 373 -13.42 1.58 -11.78
CA LEU A 373 -14.09 2.16 -12.95
C LEU A 373 -13.54 1.60 -14.28
N ASP A 374 -12.36 1.00 -14.26
CA ASP A 374 -11.73 0.22 -15.35
C ASP A 374 -12.52 -1.05 -15.72
N CYS A 375 -13.31 -1.58 -14.78
CA CYS A 375 -14.05 -2.81 -14.94
C CYS A 375 -15.29 -2.61 -15.85
N PRO A 376 -15.67 -3.60 -16.70
CA PRO A 376 -16.84 -3.49 -17.58
C PRO A 376 -18.14 -3.22 -16.82
N HIS A 377 -18.94 -2.27 -17.32
CA HIS A 377 -20.25 -1.88 -16.75
C HIS A 377 -21.22 -3.07 -16.58
N GLU A 378 -21.07 -4.14 -17.36
CA GLU A 378 -21.91 -5.34 -17.30
C GLU A 378 -21.73 -6.14 -16.00
N GLN A 379 -20.63 -5.96 -15.28
CA GLN A 379 -20.37 -6.61 -13.99
C GLN A 379 -21.30 -6.06 -12.89
N ARG A 380 -21.92 -6.95 -12.12
CA ARG A 380 -22.94 -6.58 -11.12
C ARG A 380 -22.34 -5.79 -9.96
N SER A 381 -21.10 -6.12 -9.58
CA SER A 381 -20.30 -5.39 -8.60
C SER A 381 -20.03 -3.94 -9.01
N VAL A 382 -19.74 -3.69 -10.30
CA VAL A 382 -19.46 -2.35 -10.86
C VAL A 382 -20.70 -1.47 -10.90
N GLN A 383 -21.87 -2.04 -11.22
CA GLN A 383 -23.14 -1.31 -11.21
C GLN A 383 -23.49 -0.77 -9.81
N LEU A 384 -23.17 -1.54 -8.75
CA LEU A 384 -23.26 -1.05 -7.38
C LEU A 384 -22.26 0.09 -7.11
N VAL A 385 -21.02 0.04 -7.64
CA VAL A 385 -20.01 1.09 -7.46
C VAL A 385 -20.48 2.40 -8.09
N LEU A 386 -20.98 2.35 -9.32
CA LEU A 386 -21.51 3.52 -10.03
C LEU A 386 -22.74 4.11 -9.33
N ARG A 387 -23.59 3.27 -8.74
CA ARG A 387 -24.74 3.74 -7.95
C ARG A 387 -24.30 4.42 -6.64
N VAL A 388 -23.32 3.87 -5.92
CA VAL A 388 -22.73 4.50 -4.71
C VAL A 388 -22.05 5.81 -5.06
N LEU A 389 -21.19 5.84 -6.09
CA LEU A 389 -20.55 7.07 -6.58
C LEU A 389 -21.58 8.11 -7.03
N GLY A 390 -22.68 7.69 -7.64
CA GLY A 390 -23.79 8.57 -8.03
C GLY A 390 -24.55 9.20 -6.86
N GLU A 391 -24.70 8.52 -5.72
CA GLU A 391 -25.28 9.16 -4.52
C GLU A 391 -24.25 10.04 -3.78
N ILE A 392 -22.95 9.72 -3.84
CA ILE A 392 -21.89 10.64 -3.39
C ILE A 392 -21.88 11.91 -4.28
N ALA A 393 -22.03 11.77 -5.60
CA ALA A 393 -22.10 12.89 -6.55
C ALA A 393 -23.26 13.84 -6.25
N LYS A 394 -24.43 13.27 -5.97
CA LYS A 394 -25.64 14.01 -5.64
C LYS A 394 -25.56 14.72 -4.28
N HIS A 395 -25.09 14.02 -3.24
CA HIS A 395 -25.16 14.54 -1.86
C HIS A 395 -23.88 15.24 -1.37
N ARG A 396 -22.69 14.85 -1.84
CA ARG A 396 -21.37 15.38 -1.42
C ARG A 396 -20.41 15.55 -2.63
N PRO A 397 -20.82 16.27 -3.70
CA PRO A 397 -20.09 16.36 -4.98
C PRO A 397 -18.61 16.75 -4.88
N GLN A 398 -18.31 17.71 -4.00
CA GLN A 398 -16.97 18.27 -3.78
C GLN A 398 -15.93 17.21 -3.38
N ALA A 399 -16.35 16.06 -2.85
CA ALA A 399 -15.47 14.97 -2.44
C ALA A 399 -14.90 14.16 -3.63
N ILE A 400 -15.61 14.09 -4.76
CA ILE A 400 -15.27 13.22 -5.89
C ILE A 400 -14.94 13.97 -7.18
N ILE A 401 -15.33 15.25 -7.30
CA ILE A 401 -15.31 15.97 -8.58
C ILE A 401 -13.92 16.00 -9.26
N TYR A 402 -12.84 16.22 -8.52
CA TYR A 402 -11.48 16.15 -9.07
C TYR A 402 -11.15 14.74 -9.59
N ALA A 403 -11.39 13.70 -8.79
CA ALA A 403 -11.09 12.32 -9.16
C ALA A 403 -11.90 11.85 -10.39
N LEU A 404 -13.18 12.24 -10.49
CA LEU A 404 -14.01 12.00 -11.68
C LEU A 404 -13.50 12.76 -12.91
N THR A 405 -13.10 14.02 -12.76
CA THR A 405 -12.57 14.84 -13.87
C THR A 405 -11.24 14.31 -14.43
N VAL A 406 -10.44 13.61 -13.61
CA VAL A 406 -9.27 12.86 -14.07
C VAL A 406 -9.68 11.53 -14.73
N ALA A 407 -10.63 10.80 -14.14
CA ALA A 407 -11.05 9.49 -14.63
C ALA A 407 -11.75 9.55 -16.00
N SER A 408 -12.55 10.60 -16.27
CA SER A 408 -13.19 10.80 -17.57
C SER A 408 -12.20 11.06 -18.70
N ARG A 409 -11.01 11.62 -18.40
CA ARG A 409 -9.89 11.78 -19.35
C ARG A 409 -8.90 10.60 -19.34
N SER A 410 -9.30 9.43 -18.85
CA SER A 410 -8.47 8.24 -18.99
C SER A 410 -8.34 7.79 -20.45
N SER A 411 -7.20 7.19 -20.79
CA SER A 411 -7.02 6.43 -22.03
C SER A 411 -7.69 5.05 -22.01
N ASP A 412 -8.15 4.59 -20.84
CA ASP A 412 -8.96 3.39 -20.69
C ASP A 412 -10.43 3.71 -20.98
N GLU A 413 -11.03 3.00 -21.94
CA GLU A 413 -12.38 3.28 -22.44
C GLU A 413 -13.46 3.01 -21.38
N HIS A 414 -13.36 1.90 -20.66
CA HIS A 414 -14.30 1.56 -19.59
C HIS A 414 -14.26 2.62 -18.49
N ARG A 415 -13.06 2.98 -18.04
CA ARG A 415 -12.82 4.02 -17.03
C ARG A 415 -13.35 5.38 -17.46
N SER A 416 -13.08 5.78 -18.69
CA SER A 416 -13.59 7.04 -19.24
C SER A 416 -15.12 7.04 -19.30
N LYS A 417 -15.73 6.00 -19.88
CA LYS A 417 -17.19 5.85 -20.04
C LYS A 417 -17.92 5.82 -18.69
N ASN A 418 -17.45 4.98 -17.77
CA ASN A 418 -18.00 4.84 -16.42
C ASN A 418 -17.88 6.14 -15.61
N ALA A 419 -16.77 6.88 -15.75
CA ALA A 419 -16.61 8.19 -15.11
C ALA A 419 -17.53 9.27 -15.73
N HIS A 420 -17.72 9.27 -17.05
CA HIS A 420 -18.69 10.16 -17.71
C HIS A 420 -20.10 9.91 -17.20
N MET A 421 -20.56 8.66 -17.09
CA MET A 421 -21.91 8.34 -16.57
C MET A 421 -22.17 8.91 -15.16
N VAL A 422 -21.15 8.95 -14.28
CA VAL A 422 -21.26 9.57 -12.95
C VAL A 422 -21.21 11.09 -13.02
N LEU A 423 -20.41 11.68 -13.92
CA LEU A 423 -20.38 13.13 -14.16
C LEU A 423 -21.69 13.63 -14.79
N ASP A 424 -22.32 12.88 -15.68
CA ASP A 424 -23.60 13.22 -16.31
C ASP A 424 -24.70 13.27 -15.24
N LYS A 425 -24.80 12.22 -14.40
CA LYS A 425 -25.66 12.24 -13.20
C LYS A 425 -25.29 13.35 -12.22
N MET A 426 -24.02 13.77 -12.13
CA MET A 426 -23.63 14.93 -11.31
C MET A 426 -24.10 16.25 -11.91
N MET A 427 -24.10 16.40 -13.24
CA MET A 427 -24.56 17.60 -13.94
C MET A 427 -26.07 17.84 -13.79
N GLU A 428 -26.87 16.79 -13.58
CA GLU A 428 -28.31 16.92 -13.23
C GLU A 428 -28.57 17.79 -11.99
N TYR A 429 -27.66 17.77 -11.01
CA TYR A 429 -27.80 18.47 -9.72
C TYR A 429 -26.82 19.63 -9.54
N HIS A 430 -25.61 19.53 -10.12
CA HIS A 430 -24.46 20.39 -9.83
C HIS A 430 -23.71 20.83 -11.10
N SER A 431 -24.43 21.14 -12.19
CA SER A 431 -23.88 21.48 -13.51
C SER A 431 -22.77 22.55 -13.49
N LYS A 432 -22.97 23.66 -12.76
CA LYS A 432 -21.99 24.75 -12.63
C LYS A 432 -20.67 24.25 -12.03
N LEU A 433 -20.72 23.50 -10.93
CA LEU A 433 -19.55 22.92 -10.26
C LEU A 433 -18.77 21.95 -11.18
N VAL A 434 -19.46 21.18 -12.03
CA VAL A 434 -18.79 20.31 -13.03
C VAL A 434 -18.08 21.15 -14.09
N GLY A 435 -18.72 22.22 -14.60
CA GLY A 435 -18.11 23.15 -15.55
C GLY A 435 -16.88 23.87 -14.99
N GLU A 436 -16.98 24.37 -13.76
CA GLU A 436 -15.86 24.99 -13.02
C GLU A 436 -14.69 24.02 -12.83
N ALA A 437 -14.97 22.80 -12.38
CA ALA A 437 -13.94 21.77 -12.18
C ALA A 437 -13.25 21.38 -13.48
N LYS A 438 -14.00 21.26 -14.58
CA LYS A 438 -13.46 20.97 -15.91
C LYS A 438 -12.46 22.06 -16.34
N LEU A 439 -12.88 23.33 -16.29
CA LEU A 439 -12.07 24.49 -16.64
C LEU A 439 -10.81 24.60 -15.78
N VAL A 440 -10.96 24.54 -14.45
CA VAL A 440 -9.82 24.63 -13.51
C VAL A 440 -8.83 23.49 -13.74
N THR A 441 -9.30 22.27 -14.00
CA THR A 441 -8.41 21.14 -14.26
C THR A 441 -7.67 21.27 -15.60
N GLU A 442 -8.34 21.66 -16.69
CA GLU A 442 -7.71 21.85 -18.02
C GLU A 442 -6.60 22.91 -17.96
N GLU A 443 -6.91 24.05 -17.34
CA GLU A 443 -6.00 25.18 -17.29
C GLU A 443 -4.84 25.00 -16.31
N LEU A 444 -5.03 24.24 -15.23
CA LEU A 444 -3.93 23.85 -14.35
C LEU A 444 -3.00 22.82 -15.02
N VAL A 445 -3.51 21.88 -15.81
CA VAL A 445 -2.67 20.98 -16.62
C VAL A 445 -1.85 21.79 -17.63
N ARG A 446 -2.45 22.78 -18.30
CA ARG A 446 -1.75 23.73 -19.19
C ARG A 446 -0.65 24.53 -18.45
N CYS A 447 -0.91 24.96 -17.22
CA CYS A 447 0.08 25.67 -16.39
C CYS A 447 1.20 24.75 -15.84
N ALA A 448 0.95 23.44 -15.74
CA ALA A 448 1.92 22.48 -15.21
C ALA A 448 3.04 22.18 -16.21
N ILE A 449 2.71 22.10 -17.51
CA ILE A 449 3.57 21.61 -18.59
C ILE A 449 3.41 22.48 -19.84
N LEU A 450 4.34 23.41 -20.08
CA LEU A 450 4.27 24.34 -21.22
C LEU A 450 4.68 23.64 -22.52
N TRP A 451 4.16 24.10 -23.68
CA TRP A 451 4.63 23.63 -25.02
C TRP A 451 6.15 23.70 -25.20
N HIS A 452 6.80 24.68 -24.56
CA HIS A 452 8.26 24.84 -24.58
C HIS A 452 8.99 23.67 -23.89
N GLU A 453 8.38 23.08 -22.87
CA GLU A 453 8.90 21.93 -22.11
C GLU A 453 8.55 20.62 -22.81
N GLN A 454 7.30 20.48 -23.31
CA GLN A 454 6.88 19.31 -24.11
C GLN A 454 7.80 19.09 -25.32
N TRP A 455 8.11 20.17 -26.06
CA TRP A 455 9.05 20.10 -27.17
C TRP A 455 10.51 19.92 -26.74
N HIS A 456 10.95 20.49 -25.61
CA HIS A 456 12.29 20.25 -25.10
C HIS A 456 12.49 18.77 -24.75
N ASP A 457 11.56 18.19 -23.98
CA ASP A 457 11.69 16.83 -23.44
C ASP A 457 11.46 15.77 -24.52
N ALA A 458 10.52 15.99 -25.46
CA ALA A 458 10.34 15.10 -26.61
C ALA A 458 11.57 15.09 -27.54
N LEU A 459 12.29 16.21 -27.68
CA LEU A 459 13.55 16.26 -28.44
C LEU A 459 14.70 15.57 -27.68
N ASP A 460 14.78 15.71 -26.35
CA ASP A 460 15.76 14.99 -25.52
C ASP A 460 15.54 13.47 -25.61
N ASP A 461 14.29 13.01 -25.44
CA ASP A 461 13.88 11.61 -25.58
C ASP A 461 14.15 11.05 -26.98
N ALA A 462 13.75 11.76 -28.04
CA ALA A 462 14.02 11.37 -29.42
C ALA A 462 15.53 11.31 -29.71
N SER A 463 16.32 12.24 -29.18
CA SER A 463 17.78 12.26 -29.39
C SER A 463 18.47 11.10 -28.69
N ARG A 464 18.02 10.72 -27.49
CA ARG A 464 18.52 9.54 -26.79
C ARG A 464 18.29 8.28 -27.62
N VAL A 465 17.05 8.04 -28.02
CA VAL A 465 16.61 6.84 -28.74
C VAL A 465 17.26 6.72 -30.13
N TYR A 466 17.44 7.86 -30.82
CA TYR A 466 18.15 7.89 -32.10
C TYR A 466 19.66 7.67 -31.94
N PHE A 467 20.37 8.53 -31.18
CA PHE A 467 21.83 8.51 -31.15
C PHE A 467 22.47 7.41 -30.28
N HIS A 468 21.76 6.87 -29.28
CA HIS A 468 22.31 5.83 -28.38
C HIS A 468 21.84 4.43 -28.72
N ASP A 469 20.62 4.29 -29.25
CA ASP A 469 19.96 3.00 -29.49
C ASP A 469 19.70 2.72 -30.97
N ASN A 470 19.98 3.68 -31.86
CA ASN A 470 19.81 3.61 -33.33
C ASN A 470 18.37 3.27 -33.76
N ASN A 471 17.36 3.57 -32.93
CA ASN A 471 15.97 3.19 -33.19
C ASN A 471 15.18 4.36 -33.80
N VAL A 472 15.21 4.44 -35.13
CA VAL A 472 14.53 5.51 -35.89
C VAL A 472 13.00 5.47 -35.71
N GLN A 473 12.39 4.29 -35.59
CA GLN A 473 10.95 4.16 -35.41
C GLN A 473 10.47 4.78 -34.08
N ALA A 474 11.12 4.42 -32.97
CA ALA A 474 10.75 4.95 -31.67
C ALA A 474 11.07 6.46 -31.53
N MET A 475 12.03 6.98 -32.30
CA MET A 475 12.25 8.42 -32.47
C MET A 475 11.05 9.09 -33.19
N PHE A 476 10.50 8.49 -34.26
CA PHE A 476 9.27 9.00 -34.87
C PHE A 476 8.07 8.92 -33.92
N ASP A 477 7.92 7.83 -33.17
CA ASP A 477 6.81 7.64 -32.24
C ASP A 477 6.83 8.69 -31.11
N ALA A 478 8.01 9.09 -30.64
CA ALA A 478 8.19 10.19 -29.69
C ALA A 478 7.78 11.56 -30.26
N LEU A 479 8.15 11.85 -31.52
CA LEU A 479 7.88 13.15 -32.16
C LEU A 479 6.48 13.27 -32.78
N ARG A 480 5.81 12.16 -33.13
CA ARG A 480 4.50 12.14 -33.80
C ARG A 480 3.44 12.94 -33.03
N ASN A 481 3.33 12.71 -31.72
CA ASN A 481 2.39 13.42 -30.85
C ASN A 481 2.62 14.94 -30.83
N MET A 482 3.88 15.38 -30.88
CA MET A 482 4.24 16.81 -30.88
C MET A 482 3.95 17.47 -32.24
N ASN A 483 4.22 16.76 -33.34
CA ASN A 483 3.84 17.19 -34.69
C ASN A 483 2.31 17.29 -34.84
N GLU A 484 1.56 16.32 -34.33
CA GLU A 484 0.09 16.39 -34.31
C GLU A 484 -0.44 17.56 -33.47
N MET A 485 0.17 17.84 -32.31
CA MET A 485 -0.16 19.01 -31.49
C MET A 485 0.01 20.31 -32.29
N MET A 486 1.10 20.46 -33.05
CA MET A 486 1.37 21.65 -33.87
C MET A 486 0.52 21.75 -35.14
N GLN A 487 -0.14 20.67 -35.56
CA GLN A 487 -1.09 20.66 -36.69
C GLN A 487 -2.54 20.88 -36.25
N LYS A 488 -2.95 20.30 -35.11
CA LYS A 488 -4.32 20.34 -34.59
C LYS A 488 -4.57 21.52 -33.64
N GLY A 489 -3.54 21.98 -32.93
CA GLY A 489 -3.63 23.03 -31.93
C GLY A 489 -3.45 24.44 -32.51
N ALA A 490 -4.55 25.16 -32.71
CA ALA A 490 -4.48 26.63 -32.77
C ALA A 490 -4.03 27.17 -31.40
N PRO A 491 -3.15 28.20 -31.33
CA PRO A 491 -2.71 28.75 -30.05
C PRO A 491 -3.88 29.43 -29.34
N THR A 492 -4.18 28.97 -28.13
CA THR A 492 -5.28 29.48 -27.29
C THR A 492 -4.81 30.51 -26.27
N THR A 493 -3.51 30.60 -26.00
CA THR A 493 -2.92 31.54 -25.05
C THR A 493 -1.78 32.35 -25.65
N MET A 494 -1.46 33.52 -25.07
CA MET A 494 -0.38 34.38 -25.56
C MET A 494 1.00 33.68 -25.51
N LYS A 495 1.22 32.77 -24.54
CA LYS A 495 2.45 32.00 -24.44
C LYS A 495 2.55 30.89 -25.50
N GLU A 496 1.43 30.30 -25.92
CA GLU A 496 1.34 29.38 -27.06
C GLU A 496 1.56 30.11 -28.39
N HIS A 497 0.95 31.29 -28.57
CA HIS A 497 1.16 32.12 -29.76
C HIS A 497 2.63 32.56 -29.89
N SER A 498 3.26 32.97 -28.79
CA SER A 498 4.70 33.29 -28.73
C SER A 498 5.59 32.10 -29.10
N PHE A 499 5.23 30.87 -28.68
CA PHE A 499 5.93 29.67 -29.12
C PHE A 499 5.78 29.44 -30.62
N GLN A 500 4.54 29.45 -31.13
CA GLN A 500 4.25 29.17 -32.53
C GLN A 500 4.95 30.18 -33.46
N GLN A 501 4.93 31.47 -33.11
CA GLN A 501 5.60 32.54 -33.85
C GLN A 501 7.13 32.40 -33.89
N THR A 502 7.73 31.75 -32.88
CA THR A 502 9.19 31.64 -32.73
C THR A 502 9.77 30.33 -33.28
N TYR A 503 9.02 29.23 -33.21
CA TYR A 503 9.52 27.88 -33.47
C TYR A 503 8.76 27.09 -34.55
N SER A 504 7.55 27.52 -34.96
CA SER A 504 6.72 26.68 -35.84
C SER A 504 7.17 26.62 -37.30
N ALA A 505 8.04 27.52 -37.75
CA ALA A 505 8.69 27.41 -39.06
C ALA A 505 9.73 26.28 -39.02
N ASP A 506 10.77 26.44 -38.21
CA ASP A 506 11.82 25.45 -37.93
C ASP A 506 11.24 24.03 -37.72
N LEU A 507 10.23 23.89 -36.84
CA LEU A 507 9.64 22.59 -36.50
C LEU A 507 8.82 21.98 -37.64
N LYS A 508 8.16 22.78 -38.49
CA LYS A 508 7.43 22.26 -39.67
C LYS A 508 8.40 21.83 -40.77
N GLU A 509 9.49 22.56 -40.96
CA GLU A 509 10.56 22.21 -41.90
C GLU A 509 11.25 20.89 -41.49
N ALA A 510 11.65 20.77 -40.22
CA ALA A 510 12.18 19.51 -39.68
C ALA A 510 11.17 18.34 -39.76
N GLY A 511 9.87 18.62 -39.57
CA GLY A 511 8.80 17.65 -39.78
C GLY A 511 8.62 17.21 -41.24
N GLN A 512 8.82 18.12 -42.21
CA GLN A 512 8.79 17.78 -43.65
C GLN A 512 9.97 16.88 -44.03
N TYR A 513 11.18 17.14 -43.53
CA TYR A 513 12.33 16.27 -43.72
C TYR A 513 12.15 14.88 -43.09
N VAL A 514 11.46 14.79 -41.94
CA VAL A 514 11.05 13.51 -41.32
C VAL A 514 10.09 12.73 -42.24
N ILE A 515 9.05 13.38 -42.77
CA ILE A 515 8.09 12.73 -43.69
C ILE A 515 8.76 12.34 -45.02
N ALA A 516 9.70 13.16 -45.51
CA ALA A 516 10.51 12.82 -46.67
C ALA A 516 11.30 11.53 -46.42
N PHE A 517 11.99 11.40 -45.27
CA PHE A 517 12.69 10.18 -44.88
C PHE A 517 11.77 8.95 -44.80
N GLU A 518 10.57 9.06 -44.23
CA GLU A 518 9.61 7.93 -44.20
C GLU A 518 9.27 7.41 -45.62
N SER A 519 9.34 8.28 -46.64
CA SER A 519 9.13 7.91 -48.05
C SER A 519 10.41 7.53 -48.83
N SER A 520 11.58 8.06 -48.43
CA SER A 520 12.83 8.00 -49.20
C SER A 520 13.88 7.03 -48.63
N GLY A 521 13.84 6.76 -47.33
CA GLY A 521 14.91 6.08 -46.58
C GLY A 521 16.26 6.83 -46.56
N ASN A 522 16.33 8.05 -47.09
CA ASN A 522 17.58 8.76 -47.31
C ASN A 522 18.04 9.49 -46.05
N VAL A 523 19.09 8.96 -45.40
CA VAL A 523 19.68 9.47 -44.16
C VAL A 523 20.07 10.97 -44.22
N LYS A 524 20.31 11.54 -45.41
CA LYS A 524 20.57 12.99 -45.55
C LYS A 524 19.37 13.84 -45.13
N ASP A 525 18.15 13.41 -45.44
CA ASP A 525 16.91 14.11 -45.08
C ASP A 525 16.77 14.16 -43.55
N LEU A 526 17.01 13.01 -42.91
CA LEU A 526 16.97 12.89 -41.44
C LEU A 526 18.10 13.67 -40.74
N ASN A 527 19.30 13.74 -41.34
CA ASN A 527 20.37 14.61 -40.84
C ASN A 527 19.95 16.10 -40.89
N GLN A 528 19.30 16.54 -41.97
CA GLN A 528 18.84 17.92 -42.10
C GLN A 528 17.76 18.27 -41.07
N ALA A 529 16.84 17.34 -40.79
CA ALA A 529 15.89 17.47 -39.68
C ALA A 529 16.62 17.61 -38.32
N TRP A 530 17.66 16.80 -38.08
CA TRP A 530 18.42 16.84 -36.83
C TRP A 530 19.23 18.13 -36.61
N GLU A 531 19.76 18.76 -37.66
CA GLU A 531 20.39 20.09 -37.54
C GLU A 531 19.40 21.13 -36.99
N ILE A 532 18.18 21.16 -37.56
CA ILE A 532 17.11 22.07 -37.16
C ILE A 532 16.63 21.75 -35.74
N TYR A 533 16.37 20.47 -35.43
CA TYR A 533 15.97 20.04 -34.09
C TYR A 533 17.01 20.38 -33.02
N CYS A 534 18.32 20.21 -33.31
CA CYS A 534 19.39 20.60 -32.38
C CYS A 534 19.44 22.12 -32.15
N ALA A 535 19.21 22.92 -33.21
CA ALA A 535 19.13 24.37 -33.10
C ALA A 535 17.92 24.81 -32.25
N VAL A 536 16.74 24.23 -32.46
CA VAL A 536 15.53 24.50 -31.67
C VAL A 536 15.71 24.05 -30.22
N PHE A 537 16.21 22.84 -29.97
CA PHE A 537 16.47 22.32 -28.63
C PHE A 537 17.40 23.24 -27.82
N LYS A 538 18.48 23.74 -28.45
CA LYS A 538 19.36 24.73 -27.82
C LYS A 538 18.62 26.03 -27.46
N LYS A 539 17.86 26.61 -28.41
CA LYS A 539 17.03 27.82 -28.17
C LYS A 539 16.07 27.61 -26.98
N LEU A 540 15.39 26.46 -26.92
CA LEU A 540 14.43 26.12 -25.85
C LEU A 540 15.11 25.94 -24.50
N ARG A 541 16.16 25.13 -24.42
CA ARG A 541 16.92 24.87 -23.19
C ARG A 541 17.45 26.17 -22.57
N ASP A 542 18.05 27.02 -23.40
CA ASP A 542 18.67 28.27 -22.96
C ASP A 542 17.59 29.27 -22.49
N GLN A 543 16.40 29.29 -23.11
CA GLN A 543 15.25 30.06 -22.61
C GLN A 543 14.69 29.49 -21.29
N LEU A 544 14.47 28.19 -21.20
CA LEU A 544 13.96 27.51 -20.00
C LEU A 544 14.90 27.68 -18.79
N ALA A 545 16.21 27.81 -19.01
CA ALA A 545 17.18 28.12 -17.95
C ALA A 545 16.93 29.49 -17.27
N THR A 546 16.23 30.43 -17.92
CA THR A 546 15.89 31.75 -17.36
C THR A 546 14.47 31.84 -16.77
N LEU A 547 13.65 30.81 -16.97
CA LEU A 547 12.21 30.80 -16.67
C LEU A 547 11.92 30.58 -15.17
N ASN A 548 12.15 31.59 -14.35
CA ASN A 548 12.00 31.53 -12.89
C ASN A 548 10.57 31.82 -12.38
N SER A 549 9.68 32.38 -13.20
CA SER A 549 8.31 32.71 -12.84
C SER A 549 7.40 32.69 -14.07
N LEU A 550 6.12 32.40 -13.85
CA LEU A 550 5.06 32.45 -14.86
C LEU A 550 3.96 33.41 -14.39
N ASP A 551 3.51 34.26 -15.30
CA ASP A 551 2.36 35.14 -15.10
C ASP A 551 1.16 34.56 -15.83
N LEU A 552 0.07 34.30 -15.10
CA LEU A 552 -1.12 33.63 -15.62
C LEU A 552 -1.79 34.43 -16.74
N VAL A 553 -1.63 35.76 -16.78
CA VAL A 553 -2.25 36.58 -17.85
C VAL A 553 -1.80 36.12 -19.25
N TYR A 554 -0.60 35.55 -19.39
CA TYR A 554 -0.10 35.02 -20.66
C TYR A 554 -0.25 33.51 -20.84
N VAL A 555 -0.44 32.75 -19.74
CA VAL A 555 -0.40 31.27 -19.71
C VAL A 555 -1.78 30.64 -19.50
N SER A 556 -2.66 31.29 -18.75
CA SER A 556 -4.07 30.92 -18.58
C SER A 556 -4.88 32.16 -18.16
N PRO A 557 -5.42 32.95 -19.11
CA PRO A 557 -6.31 34.06 -18.77
C PRO A 557 -7.59 33.56 -18.08
N ASN A 558 -8.03 32.33 -18.38
CA ASN A 558 -9.22 31.71 -17.79
C ASN A 558 -9.12 31.57 -16.26
N LEU A 559 -7.96 31.15 -15.73
CA LEU A 559 -7.72 31.09 -14.29
C LEU A 559 -7.60 32.49 -13.64
N VAL A 560 -7.24 33.52 -14.41
CA VAL A 560 -7.26 34.91 -13.92
C VAL A 560 -8.68 35.45 -13.86
N SER A 561 -9.55 35.14 -14.83
CA SER A 561 -10.97 35.51 -14.80
C SER A 561 -11.81 34.67 -13.83
N ALA A 562 -11.37 33.46 -13.49
CA ALA A 562 -12.04 32.61 -12.51
C ALA A 562 -12.00 33.27 -11.11
N LYS A 563 -13.18 33.63 -10.60
CA LYS A 563 -13.42 34.29 -9.31
C LYS A 563 -14.64 33.69 -8.63
N ASP A 564 -14.60 33.63 -7.30
CA ASP A 564 -15.71 33.27 -6.40
C ASP A 564 -16.49 32.02 -6.87
N LEU A 565 -15.73 30.96 -7.13
CA LEU A 565 -16.22 29.67 -7.62
C LEU A 565 -16.99 28.92 -6.54
N GLU A 566 -17.86 27.98 -6.95
CA GLU A 566 -18.42 26.96 -6.06
C GLU A 566 -17.43 25.84 -5.78
N LEU A 567 -16.49 25.57 -6.69
CA LEU A 567 -15.43 24.58 -6.55
C LEU A 567 -14.59 24.77 -5.28
N VAL A 568 -14.47 23.69 -4.48
CA VAL A 568 -13.67 23.65 -3.26
C VAL A 568 -12.17 23.87 -3.53
N VAL A 569 -11.45 24.53 -2.63
CA VAL A 569 -9.97 24.63 -2.73
C VAL A 569 -9.38 23.20 -2.65
N PRO A 570 -8.51 22.79 -3.59
CA PRO A 570 -8.00 21.42 -3.71
C PRO A 570 -7.55 20.79 -2.38
N GLY A 571 -8.18 19.67 -2.01
CA GLY A 571 -7.84 18.91 -0.81
C GLY A 571 -8.16 19.56 0.54
N THR A 572 -8.97 20.63 0.56
CA THR A 572 -9.47 21.26 1.80
C THR A 572 -10.85 20.74 2.24
N TYR A 573 -11.49 19.88 1.42
CA TYR A 573 -12.81 19.34 1.71
C TYR A 573 -12.80 18.39 2.92
N ASP A 574 -13.54 18.76 3.96
CA ASP A 574 -13.86 17.93 5.13
C ASP A 574 -15.39 17.88 5.27
N PRO A 575 -16.02 16.69 5.37
CA PRO A 575 -17.48 16.57 5.43
C PRO A 575 -18.12 17.15 6.71
N SER A 576 -17.32 17.45 7.72
CA SER A 576 -17.71 18.03 9.02
C SER A 576 -17.42 19.53 9.17
N ALA A 577 -16.64 20.12 8.25
CA ALA A 577 -16.28 21.54 8.26
C ALA A 577 -17.08 22.35 7.21
N PRO A 578 -17.12 23.70 7.32
CA PRO A 578 -17.60 24.56 6.24
C PRO A 578 -16.74 24.42 4.97
N ILE A 579 -17.38 24.44 3.80
CA ILE A 579 -16.69 24.36 2.50
C ILE A 579 -15.91 25.65 2.26
N VAL A 580 -14.62 25.53 1.99
CA VAL A 580 -13.76 26.64 1.54
C VAL A 580 -13.66 26.55 0.01
N SER A 581 -14.38 27.41 -0.72
CA SER A 581 -14.34 27.46 -2.18
C SER A 581 -13.24 28.39 -2.69
N ILE A 582 -12.92 28.30 -3.98
CA ILE A 582 -11.86 29.10 -4.60
C ILE A 582 -12.38 30.53 -4.83
N GLN A 583 -11.88 31.50 -4.05
CA GLN A 583 -12.14 32.92 -4.31
C GLN A 583 -11.34 33.41 -5.52
N SER A 584 -10.04 33.09 -5.61
CA SER A 584 -9.21 33.51 -6.75
C SER A 584 -7.86 32.81 -6.82
N PHE A 585 -7.32 32.66 -8.03
CA PHE A 585 -5.92 32.29 -8.27
C PHE A 585 -5.00 33.52 -8.20
N SER A 586 -3.78 33.35 -7.69
CA SER A 586 -2.68 34.32 -7.82
C SER A 586 -2.31 34.50 -9.30
N SER A 587 -2.13 35.74 -9.75
CA SER A 587 -1.68 36.04 -11.12
C SER A 587 -0.25 35.61 -11.41
N LYS A 588 0.55 35.24 -10.40
CA LYS A 588 1.94 34.78 -10.57
C LYS A 588 2.20 33.44 -9.87
N MET A 589 2.93 32.57 -10.56
CA MET A 589 3.55 31.35 -10.05
C MET A 589 5.07 31.51 -10.04
N SER A 590 5.73 30.91 -9.05
CA SER A 590 7.20 30.75 -9.04
C SER A 590 7.56 29.38 -9.61
N VAL A 591 8.55 29.31 -10.50
CA VAL A 591 9.07 28.03 -11.00
C VAL A 591 10.20 27.59 -10.09
N ILE A 592 10.15 26.36 -9.57
CA ILE A 592 11.24 25.82 -8.75
C ILE A 592 12.32 25.26 -9.66
N THR A 593 13.57 25.67 -9.44
CA THR A 593 14.74 25.23 -10.22
C THR A 593 15.14 23.80 -9.83
N SER A 594 14.43 22.81 -10.38
CA SER A 594 14.76 21.37 -10.32
C SER A 594 14.53 20.71 -11.70
N LYS A 595 14.80 19.41 -11.83
CA LYS A 595 14.60 18.68 -13.11
C LYS A 595 13.18 18.84 -13.67
N GLN A 596 12.16 18.60 -12.82
CA GLN A 596 10.74 18.65 -13.21
C GLN A 596 10.12 20.05 -13.17
N ARG A 597 10.92 21.10 -12.88
CA ARG A 597 10.51 22.52 -12.90
C ARG A 597 9.14 22.85 -12.26
N PRO A 598 8.75 22.25 -11.12
CA PRO A 598 7.37 22.32 -10.64
C PRO A 598 7.00 23.75 -10.21
N ARG A 599 5.73 24.11 -10.41
CA ARG A 599 5.22 25.46 -10.21
C ARG A 599 4.70 25.62 -8.79
N LYS A 600 5.28 26.55 -8.01
CA LYS A 600 4.66 27.01 -6.76
C LYS A 600 3.59 28.05 -7.08
N MET A 601 2.34 27.71 -6.77
CA MET A 601 1.17 28.55 -6.96
C MET A 601 0.46 28.86 -5.63
N MET A 602 -0.47 29.81 -5.67
CA MET A 602 -1.26 30.25 -4.52
C MET A 602 -2.72 30.45 -4.95
N ILE A 603 -3.64 29.93 -4.13
CA ILE A 603 -5.08 29.96 -4.32
C ILE A 603 -5.69 30.58 -3.06
N ARG A 604 -6.45 31.66 -3.22
CA ARG A 604 -7.18 32.30 -2.12
C ARG A 604 -8.51 31.60 -1.91
N GLY A 605 -8.79 31.17 -0.69
CA GLY A 605 -10.06 30.55 -0.31
C GLY A 605 -11.14 31.57 0.05
N SER A 606 -12.40 31.16 0.02
CA SER A 606 -13.57 31.98 0.43
C SER A 606 -13.54 32.41 1.91
N ASN A 607 -12.72 31.74 2.73
CA ASN A 607 -12.41 32.14 4.11
C ASN A 607 -11.33 33.24 4.23
N GLY A 608 -10.84 33.77 3.11
CA GLY A 608 -9.81 34.80 3.05
C GLY A 608 -8.38 34.33 3.30
N LEU A 609 -8.14 33.02 3.43
CA LEU A 609 -6.80 32.45 3.61
C LEU A 609 -6.15 32.06 2.27
N ASP A 610 -4.83 32.23 2.18
CA ASP A 610 -4.05 31.89 1.00
C ASP A 610 -3.43 30.48 1.11
N TYR A 611 -3.95 29.56 0.30
CA TYR A 611 -3.49 28.17 0.21
C TYR A 611 -2.38 28.05 -0.83
N GLN A 612 -1.23 27.51 -0.42
CA GLN A 612 -0.07 27.32 -1.29
C GLN A 612 -0.03 25.88 -1.81
N PHE A 613 0.26 25.72 -3.09
CA PHE A 613 0.38 24.41 -3.74
C PHE A 613 1.64 24.33 -4.60
N LEU A 614 2.17 23.11 -4.71
CA LEU A 614 3.16 22.71 -5.69
C LEU A 614 2.43 21.95 -6.82
N LEU A 615 2.33 22.58 -7.99
CA LEU A 615 1.83 21.98 -9.21
C LEU A 615 2.99 21.22 -9.89
N LYS A 616 2.97 19.88 -9.78
CA LYS A 616 3.90 18.97 -10.47
C LYS A 616 3.37 18.66 -11.88
N GLY A 617 4.28 18.53 -12.83
CA GLY A 617 4.05 17.99 -14.17
C GLY A 617 5.09 16.92 -14.49
N HIS A 618 4.85 16.14 -15.55
CA HIS A 618 5.62 14.95 -15.95
C HIS A 618 5.69 13.86 -14.85
N GLU A 619 4.71 13.84 -13.95
CA GLU A 619 4.71 12.94 -12.79
C GLU A 619 3.28 12.63 -12.32
N ASP A 620 2.96 11.34 -12.27
CA ASP A 620 1.71 10.83 -11.67
C ASP A 620 1.72 11.01 -10.13
N PRO A 621 0.80 11.82 -9.57
CA PRO A 621 0.72 12.09 -8.13
C PRO A 621 -0.06 11.03 -7.34
N ARG A 622 -0.74 10.08 -8.01
CA ARG A 622 -1.62 9.10 -7.35
C ARG A 622 -0.87 8.16 -6.42
N GLN A 623 0.40 7.89 -6.72
CA GLN A 623 1.29 7.14 -5.85
C GLN A 623 1.41 7.80 -4.46
N ASP A 624 1.81 9.07 -4.40
CA ASP A 624 1.87 9.83 -3.16
C ASP A 624 0.47 10.00 -2.51
N GLU A 625 -0.60 10.19 -3.31
CA GLU A 625 -1.99 10.30 -2.81
C GLU A 625 -2.39 9.08 -1.99
N ARG A 626 -2.10 7.88 -2.51
CA ARG A 626 -2.37 6.61 -1.81
C ARG A 626 -1.49 6.42 -0.57
N VAL A 627 -0.24 6.88 -0.62
CA VAL A 627 0.64 6.89 0.58
C VAL A 627 0.07 7.83 1.66
N MET A 628 -0.56 8.95 1.29
CA MET A 628 -1.30 9.80 2.24
C MET A 628 -2.59 9.16 2.80
N GLN A 629 -3.20 8.22 2.06
CA GLN A 629 -4.30 7.37 2.56
C GLN A 629 -3.76 6.34 3.58
N LEU A 630 -2.65 5.65 3.26
CA LEU A 630 -1.97 4.73 4.18
C LEU A 630 -1.54 5.44 5.48
N PHE A 631 -0.94 6.63 5.38
CA PHE A 631 -0.62 7.45 6.56
C PHE A 631 -1.87 7.93 7.29
N GLY A 632 -3.02 8.01 6.63
CA GLY A 632 -4.32 8.25 7.25
C GLY A 632 -4.71 7.09 8.16
N LEU A 633 -4.71 5.87 7.62
CA LEU A 633 -4.95 4.65 8.41
C LEU A 633 -3.97 4.52 9.57
N VAL A 634 -2.66 4.68 9.32
CA VAL A 634 -1.63 4.59 10.36
C VAL A 634 -1.86 5.65 11.47
N ASN A 635 -2.22 6.88 11.12
CA ASN A 635 -2.58 7.90 12.12
C ASN A 635 -3.81 7.49 12.96
N THR A 636 -4.84 6.91 12.35
CA THR A 636 -6.02 6.38 13.06
C THR A 636 -5.65 5.23 14.00
N LEU A 637 -4.76 4.33 13.58
CA LEU A 637 -4.26 3.23 14.44
C LEU A 637 -3.38 3.76 15.60
N LEU A 638 -2.52 4.76 15.35
CA LEU A 638 -1.72 5.44 16.37
C LEU A 638 -2.58 6.20 17.40
N ALA A 639 -3.71 6.78 16.97
CA ALA A 639 -4.67 7.43 17.86
C ALA A 639 -5.50 6.41 18.68
N ASN A 640 -5.86 5.27 18.10
CA ASN A 640 -6.62 4.22 18.79
C ASN A 640 -5.81 3.48 19.87
N ASN A 641 -4.49 3.36 19.71
CA ASN A 641 -3.62 2.76 20.72
C ASN A 641 -3.24 3.76 21.83
N SER A 642 -3.60 3.43 23.08
CA SER A 642 -3.40 4.31 24.24
C SER A 642 -1.94 4.60 24.64
N GLU A 643 -0.96 3.82 24.17
CA GLU A 643 0.47 4.06 24.43
C GLU A 643 1.09 5.05 23.44
N THR A 644 0.63 5.04 22.19
CA THR A 644 1.07 5.92 21.10
C THR A 644 0.30 7.25 21.13
N CYS A 645 -1.02 7.19 21.36
CA CYS A 645 -1.89 8.36 21.51
C CYS A 645 -1.40 9.33 22.61
N ARG A 646 -1.04 8.83 23.80
CA ARG A 646 -0.50 9.65 24.91
C ARG A 646 0.79 10.41 24.54
N ARG A 647 1.49 10.00 23.47
CA ARG A 647 2.76 10.58 23.02
C ARG A 647 2.62 11.47 21.79
N ASN A 648 1.38 11.71 21.32
CA ASN A 648 1.03 12.51 20.14
C ASN A 648 1.81 12.09 18.87
N LEU A 649 2.04 10.78 18.73
CA LEU A 649 2.63 10.18 17.53
C LEU A 649 1.66 10.34 16.36
N THR A 650 2.03 11.17 15.40
CA THR A 650 1.33 11.32 14.13
C THR A 650 2.32 11.51 13.01
N ILE A 651 2.06 10.90 11.86
CA ILE A 651 2.73 11.19 10.59
C ILE A 651 2.13 12.47 10.03
N GLN A 652 2.97 13.43 9.67
CA GLN A 652 2.51 14.64 8.99
C GLN A 652 2.05 14.28 7.57
N ARG A 653 0.79 14.60 7.26
CA ARG A 653 0.23 14.46 5.91
C ARG A 653 0.13 15.81 5.21
N TYR A 654 -0.01 15.77 3.90
CA TYR A 654 -0.36 16.92 3.07
C TYR A 654 -1.41 16.51 2.04
N SER A 655 -2.19 17.48 1.55
CA SER A 655 -3.22 17.24 0.53
C SER A 655 -2.58 16.92 -0.82
N ILE A 656 -3.15 15.99 -1.57
CA ILE A 656 -2.71 15.64 -2.92
C ILE A 656 -3.96 15.49 -3.79
N VAL A 657 -3.93 16.06 -4.99
CA VAL A 657 -5.03 16.01 -5.96
C VAL A 657 -4.46 15.79 -7.35
N ALA A 658 -4.83 14.69 -8.00
CA ALA A 658 -4.50 14.44 -9.40
C ALA A 658 -5.24 15.43 -10.33
N LEU A 659 -4.58 15.83 -11.42
CA LEU A 659 -5.16 16.68 -12.48
C LEU A 659 -5.13 16.00 -13.86
N SER A 660 -4.13 15.15 -14.10
CA SER A 660 -4.07 14.23 -15.23
C SER A 660 -3.26 12.98 -14.85
N LYS A 661 -2.98 12.08 -15.80
CA LYS A 661 -2.04 10.96 -15.59
C LYS A 661 -0.60 11.42 -15.31
N ASP A 662 -0.22 12.62 -15.74
CA ASP A 662 1.16 13.14 -15.66
C ASP A 662 1.27 14.46 -14.86
N SER A 663 0.23 14.86 -14.11
CA SER A 663 0.26 16.11 -13.35
C SER A 663 -0.69 16.14 -12.14
N GLY A 664 -0.35 16.96 -11.15
CA GLY A 664 -1.10 17.08 -9.91
C GLY A 664 -0.73 18.28 -9.03
N LEU A 665 -1.62 18.57 -8.07
CA LEU A 665 -1.37 19.50 -6.98
C LEU A 665 -0.93 18.74 -5.73
N ILE A 666 0.17 19.18 -5.16
CA ILE A 666 0.63 18.79 -3.81
C ILE A 666 0.47 20.02 -2.90
N GLY A 667 -0.19 19.86 -1.76
CA GLY A 667 -0.34 20.91 -0.75
C GLY A 667 1.01 21.30 -0.18
N TRP A 668 1.33 22.60 -0.20
CA TRP A 668 2.62 23.08 0.30
C TRP A 668 2.66 22.94 1.83
N VAL A 669 3.62 22.16 2.35
CA VAL A 669 3.80 22.01 3.81
C VAL A 669 4.37 23.32 4.38
N PRO A 670 3.64 24.06 5.23
CA PRO A 670 4.13 25.31 5.79
C PRO A 670 5.24 25.04 6.80
N ASN A 671 6.10 26.04 7.01
CA ASN A 671 7.16 26.03 8.04
C ASN A 671 8.18 24.88 7.99
N CYS A 672 8.24 24.11 6.91
CA CYS A 672 9.26 23.09 6.71
C CYS A 672 10.45 23.59 5.88
N ASP A 673 11.67 23.28 6.33
CA ASP A 673 12.91 23.42 5.56
C ASP A 673 13.45 21.98 5.26
N THR A 674 14.07 21.72 4.09
CA THR A 674 14.71 20.40 3.85
C THR A 674 15.95 20.21 4.73
N LEU A 675 16.30 18.97 5.10
CA LEU A 675 17.54 18.70 5.84
C LEU A 675 18.78 19.16 5.06
N HIS A 676 18.77 19.02 3.73
CA HIS A 676 19.81 19.58 2.87
C HIS A 676 19.94 21.10 3.02
N THR A 677 18.82 21.84 2.96
CA THR A 677 18.79 23.29 3.15
C THR A 677 19.32 23.66 4.54
N LEU A 678 18.90 22.97 5.59
CA LEU A 678 19.28 23.24 6.97
C LEU A 678 20.78 23.02 7.23
N VAL A 679 21.33 21.89 6.79
CA VAL A 679 22.76 21.58 6.91
C VAL A 679 23.59 22.57 6.09
N LYS A 680 23.13 22.91 4.87
CA LYS A 680 23.78 23.92 4.02
C LYS A 680 23.81 25.30 4.68
N GLU A 681 22.68 25.80 5.18
CA GLU A 681 22.61 27.08 5.89
C GLU A 681 23.57 27.12 7.08
N TYR A 682 23.62 26.06 7.87
CA TYR A 682 24.50 25.97 9.05
C TYR A 682 25.98 25.96 8.64
N ARG A 683 26.37 25.08 7.70
CA ARG A 683 27.75 24.94 7.23
C ARG A 683 28.27 26.24 6.59
N GLU A 684 27.50 26.84 5.70
CA GLU A 684 27.91 28.06 4.98
C GLU A 684 27.84 29.31 5.86
N LYS A 685 26.73 29.56 6.57
CA LYS A 685 26.48 30.86 7.24
C LYS A 685 26.99 30.93 8.68
N LYS A 686 27.13 29.79 9.37
CA LYS A 686 27.52 29.75 10.80
C LYS A 686 28.89 29.11 11.01
N ALA A 687 29.07 27.86 10.57
CA ALA A 687 30.28 27.10 10.88
C ALA A 687 31.47 27.40 9.93
N LYS A 688 31.22 28.00 8.77
CA LYS A 688 32.19 28.21 7.67
C LYS A 688 32.85 26.90 7.19
N ILE A 689 32.12 25.79 7.28
CA ILE A 689 32.54 24.45 6.85
C ILE A 689 32.15 24.27 5.37
N PRO A 690 33.02 23.71 4.50
CA PRO A 690 32.63 23.35 3.14
C PRO A 690 31.50 22.29 3.16
N LEU A 691 30.40 22.52 2.42
CA LEU A 691 29.24 21.62 2.39
C LEU A 691 29.61 20.15 2.13
N SER A 692 30.56 19.93 1.22
CA SER A 692 31.05 18.60 0.79
C SER A 692 32.35 18.16 1.47
N ILE A 693 32.62 18.58 2.72
CA ILE A 693 33.86 18.27 3.44
C ILE A 693 34.16 16.76 3.56
N GLU A 694 33.13 15.92 3.73
CA GLU A 694 33.28 14.46 3.80
C GLU A 694 33.72 13.89 2.45
N HIS A 695 33.04 14.29 1.36
CA HIS A 695 33.41 13.87 0.00
C HIS A 695 34.80 14.38 -0.40
N LYS A 696 35.17 15.62 -0.04
CA LYS A 696 36.52 16.16 -0.23
C LYS A 696 37.59 15.44 0.57
N THR A 697 37.23 14.80 1.68
CA THR A 697 38.15 13.97 2.46
C THR A 697 38.33 12.61 1.80
N LEU A 698 37.26 11.99 1.31
CA LEU A 698 37.32 10.77 0.50
C LEU A 698 38.12 11.00 -0.80
N GLN A 699 37.94 12.14 -1.48
CA GLN A 699 38.66 12.51 -2.70
C GLN A 699 40.19 12.64 -2.53
N LYS A 700 40.69 12.81 -1.29
CA LYS A 700 42.14 12.77 -0.99
C LYS A 700 42.70 11.34 -0.96
N LEU A 701 41.84 10.34 -0.76
CA LEU A 701 42.20 8.91 -0.70
C LEU A 701 42.02 8.22 -2.05
N THR A 702 40.98 8.58 -2.82
CA THR A 702 40.74 8.08 -4.18
C THR A 702 40.10 9.14 -5.07
N GLN A 703 40.47 9.16 -6.36
CA GLN A 703 39.78 9.98 -7.37
C GLN A 703 38.58 9.25 -7.99
N ASP A 704 38.63 7.92 -8.10
CA ASP A 704 37.52 7.09 -8.59
C ASP A 704 36.94 6.31 -7.40
N THR A 705 35.73 6.71 -6.98
CA THR A 705 35.01 6.05 -5.87
C THR A 705 34.19 4.87 -6.37
N GLU A 706 33.80 4.85 -7.64
CA GLU A 706 32.83 3.89 -8.17
C GLU A 706 33.47 2.51 -8.38
N ARG A 707 34.69 2.47 -8.90
CA ARG A 707 35.45 1.23 -9.17
C ARG A 707 35.97 0.53 -7.91
N LEU A 708 35.89 1.16 -6.73
CA LEU A 708 36.35 0.54 -5.48
C LEU A 708 35.49 -0.67 -5.08
N THR A 709 36.15 -1.71 -4.56
CA THR A 709 35.47 -2.83 -3.88
C THR A 709 34.80 -2.36 -2.59
N THR A 710 33.81 -3.11 -2.08
CA THR A 710 33.06 -2.74 -0.86
C THR A 710 33.97 -2.52 0.36
N MET A 711 35.04 -3.31 0.52
CA MET A 711 36.00 -3.14 1.61
C MET A 711 36.85 -1.86 1.47
N GLN A 712 37.23 -1.49 0.24
CA GLN A 712 37.93 -0.23 -0.02
C GLN A 712 37.01 0.98 0.18
N LYS A 713 35.73 0.86 -0.22
CA LYS A 713 34.68 1.87 0.06
C LYS A 713 34.48 2.05 1.55
N LEU A 714 34.38 0.95 2.32
CA LEU A 714 34.28 0.96 3.78
C LEU A 714 35.46 1.70 4.42
N GLN A 715 36.71 1.33 4.09
CA GLN A 715 37.91 1.98 4.64
C GLN A 715 37.95 3.49 4.34
N CYS A 716 37.61 3.90 3.12
CA CYS A 716 37.55 5.32 2.74
C CYS A 716 36.40 6.07 3.43
N PHE A 717 35.26 5.39 3.62
CA PHE A 717 34.08 5.91 4.31
C PHE A 717 34.37 6.16 5.79
N GLU A 718 34.90 5.16 6.51
CA GLU A 718 35.27 5.26 7.92
C GLU A 718 36.35 6.33 8.17
N SER A 719 37.33 6.47 7.27
CA SER A 719 38.32 7.56 7.35
C SER A 719 37.67 8.95 7.22
N ALA A 720 36.72 9.12 6.30
CA ALA A 720 35.97 10.37 6.15
C ALA A 720 35.00 10.64 7.33
N LEU A 721 34.42 9.59 7.92
CA LEU A 721 33.65 9.69 9.16
C LEU A 721 34.53 10.13 10.33
N ALA A 722 35.69 9.49 10.55
CA ALA A 722 36.60 9.83 11.65
C ALA A 722 37.16 11.26 11.55
N ALA A 723 37.32 11.79 10.34
CA ALA A 723 37.78 13.15 10.08
C ALA A 723 36.72 14.26 10.31
N THR A 724 35.46 13.91 10.60
CA THR A 724 34.34 14.87 10.67
C THR A 724 33.35 14.52 11.77
N GLN A 725 32.72 15.51 12.44
CA GLN A 725 31.92 15.19 13.64
C GLN A 725 30.47 14.75 13.36
N GLY A 726 29.81 15.23 12.30
CA GLY A 726 28.41 14.89 12.00
C GLY A 726 27.37 15.60 12.89
N GLU A 727 27.77 16.64 13.64
CA GLU A 727 26.95 17.31 14.66
C GLU A 727 25.97 18.37 14.11
N ASP A 728 26.00 18.64 12.81
CA ASP A 728 25.33 19.78 12.18
C ASP A 728 23.83 19.87 12.52
N LEU A 729 23.09 18.77 12.44
CA LEU A 729 21.65 18.75 12.70
C LEU A 729 21.31 18.97 14.19
N ARG A 730 22.14 18.47 15.12
CA ARG A 730 21.98 18.76 16.56
C ARG A 730 22.14 20.25 16.83
N GLN A 731 23.15 20.87 16.20
CA GLN A 731 23.41 22.30 16.32
C GLN A 731 22.31 23.14 15.65
N VAL A 732 21.75 22.70 14.51
CA VAL A 732 20.57 23.35 13.90
C VAL A 732 19.35 23.29 14.82
N LEU A 733 19.03 22.13 15.40
CA LEU A 733 17.90 21.97 16.33
C LEU A 733 18.04 22.90 17.54
N TRP A 734 19.25 23.01 18.10
CA TRP A 734 19.54 23.95 19.19
C TRP A 734 19.41 25.41 18.74
N LEU A 735 20.15 25.82 17.70
CA LEU A 735 20.26 27.22 17.27
C LEU A 735 19.00 27.79 16.60
N LYS A 736 18.10 26.96 16.04
CA LYS A 736 16.78 27.39 15.54
C LYS A 736 15.68 27.31 16.63
N SER A 737 16.00 26.99 17.88
CA SER A 737 15.04 26.94 19.00
C SER A 737 15.15 28.18 19.91
N PRO A 738 14.01 28.77 20.33
CA PRO A 738 14.00 30.02 21.11
C PRO A 738 14.40 29.81 22.58
N SER A 739 14.26 28.59 23.10
CA SER A 739 14.48 28.25 24.50
C SER A 739 14.76 26.75 24.68
N SER A 740 15.26 26.38 25.86
CA SER A 740 15.69 25.03 26.23
C SER A 740 14.56 23.99 26.22
N GLU A 741 13.38 24.37 26.68
CA GLU A 741 12.20 23.52 26.77
C GLU A 741 11.54 23.32 25.40
N VAL A 742 11.50 24.37 24.57
CA VAL A 742 11.07 24.24 23.17
C VAL A 742 12.05 23.38 22.37
N TRP A 743 13.36 23.50 22.61
CA TRP A 743 14.36 22.58 22.04
C TRP A 743 14.11 21.13 22.49
N PHE A 744 13.87 20.91 23.78
CA PHE A 744 13.65 19.58 24.34
C PHE A 744 12.41 18.90 23.73
N ASP A 745 11.30 19.64 23.61
CA ASP A 745 10.07 19.14 22.99
C ASP A 745 10.25 18.89 21.49
N ARG A 746 10.91 19.81 20.77
CA ARG A 746 11.23 19.62 19.33
C ARG A 746 12.11 18.41 19.08
N ARG A 747 13.17 18.22 19.87
CA ARG A 747 14.04 17.03 19.81
C ARG A 747 13.26 15.76 20.13
N THR A 748 12.39 15.81 21.13
CA THR A 748 11.55 14.66 21.51
C THR A 748 10.55 14.30 20.41
N ASN A 749 9.97 15.31 19.74
CA ASN A 749 9.10 15.12 18.57
C ASN A 749 9.88 14.61 17.36
N TYR A 750 11.09 15.14 17.13
CA TYR A 750 12.03 14.69 16.12
C TYR A 750 12.31 13.19 16.26
N THR A 751 12.92 12.74 17.39
CA THR A 751 13.24 11.31 17.61
C THR A 751 12.01 10.41 17.41
N ARG A 752 10.84 10.81 17.95
CA ARG A 752 9.58 10.07 17.79
C ARG A 752 9.09 9.99 16.34
N SER A 753 9.21 11.08 15.59
CA SER A 753 8.75 11.15 14.19
C SER A 753 9.67 10.37 13.25
N VAL A 754 10.99 10.40 13.47
CA VAL A 754 11.96 9.56 12.77
C VAL A 754 11.66 8.09 13.06
N ALA A 755 11.56 7.68 14.33
CA ALA A 755 11.24 6.29 14.70
C ALA A 755 9.92 5.79 14.08
N CYS A 756 8.88 6.64 14.02
CA CYS A 756 7.62 6.31 13.36
C CYS A 756 7.78 6.13 11.85
N MET A 757 8.51 7.03 11.18
CA MET A 757 8.71 6.97 9.73
C MET A 757 9.69 5.88 9.29
N SER A 758 10.69 5.53 10.12
CA SER A 758 11.56 4.37 9.88
C SER A 758 10.75 3.07 9.79
N MET A 759 9.88 2.81 10.76
CA MET A 759 9.08 1.58 10.79
C MET A 759 8.03 1.54 9.68
N VAL A 760 7.34 2.66 9.41
CA VAL A 760 6.30 2.72 8.37
C VAL A 760 6.91 2.71 6.96
N GLY A 761 8.06 3.39 6.77
CA GLY A 761 8.82 3.36 5.53
C GLY A 761 9.39 1.97 5.22
N TYR A 762 9.86 1.25 6.23
CA TYR A 762 10.30 -0.15 6.09
C TYR A 762 9.17 -1.07 5.61
N ILE A 763 7.97 -1.01 6.21
CA ILE A 763 6.83 -1.84 5.75
C ILE A 763 6.42 -1.49 4.31
N LEU A 764 6.52 -0.21 3.91
CA LEU A 764 6.22 0.27 2.55
C LEU A 764 7.35 -0.01 1.53
N GLY A 765 8.58 -0.29 1.98
CA GLY A 765 9.77 -0.37 1.14
C GLY A 765 10.16 0.97 0.51
N LEU A 766 10.19 2.03 1.32
CA LEU A 766 10.37 3.42 0.88
C LEU A 766 11.85 3.83 0.81
N GLY A 767 12.41 3.78 -0.39
CA GLY A 767 13.80 4.15 -0.71
C GLY A 767 13.98 5.58 -1.22
N ASP A 768 15.21 5.93 -1.63
CA ASP A 768 15.67 7.29 -2.00
C ASP A 768 15.37 8.35 -0.93
N ARG A 769 15.68 8.01 0.33
CA ARG A 769 15.56 8.94 1.47
C ARG A 769 16.78 9.85 1.58
N HIS A 770 17.14 10.51 0.49
CA HIS A 770 18.21 11.50 0.43
C HIS A 770 17.82 12.80 1.19
N PRO A 771 18.78 13.66 1.64
CA PRO A 771 18.50 14.78 2.55
C PRO A 771 17.56 15.88 2.02
N SER A 772 17.22 15.88 0.73
CA SER A 772 16.23 16.80 0.14
C SER A 772 14.79 16.24 0.16
N ASN A 773 14.62 14.91 0.31
CA ASN A 773 13.31 14.23 0.46
C ASN A 773 12.86 14.14 1.93
N LEU A 774 13.65 14.74 2.83
CA LEU A 774 13.40 14.82 4.26
C LEU A 774 13.37 16.29 4.65
N MET A 775 12.26 16.72 5.25
CA MET A 775 12.09 18.07 5.80
C MET A 775 11.93 18.04 7.31
N LEU A 776 12.21 19.16 7.96
CA LEU A 776 11.98 19.37 9.38
C LEU A 776 11.03 20.55 9.57
N ASP A 777 9.94 20.35 10.30
CA ASP A 777 9.07 21.46 10.71
C ASP A 777 9.78 22.34 11.74
N ARG A 778 10.01 23.61 11.38
CA ARG A 778 10.64 24.62 12.22
C ARG A 778 9.88 24.91 13.51
N LEU A 779 8.59 24.56 13.61
CA LEU A 779 7.76 24.79 14.79
C LEU A 779 7.74 23.59 15.74
N THR A 780 7.24 22.43 15.30
CA THR A 780 7.06 21.24 16.16
C THR A 780 8.30 20.35 16.25
N GLY A 781 9.26 20.47 15.33
CA GLY A 781 10.44 19.60 15.24
C GLY A 781 10.17 18.22 14.62
N LYS A 782 8.95 17.94 14.13
CA LYS A 782 8.66 16.69 13.43
C LYS A 782 9.39 16.62 12.08
N ILE A 783 9.89 15.44 11.73
CA ILE A 783 10.34 15.13 10.36
C ILE A 783 9.13 14.92 9.45
N VAL A 784 9.24 15.38 8.20
CA VAL A 784 8.24 15.22 7.16
C VAL A 784 8.93 14.62 5.94
N HIS A 785 8.53 13.42 5.54
CA HIS A 785 9.01 12.80 4.31
C HIS A 785 8.19 13.34 3.14
N ILE A 786 8.84 13.57 2.01
CA ILE A 786 8.22 13.96 0.73
C ILE A 786 8.75 13.08 -0.39
N ASP A 787 8.06 13.12 -1.53
CA ASP A 787 8.37 12.38 -2.76
C ASP A 787 8.37 10.86 -2.55
N PHE A 788 7.25 10.21 -2.88
CA PHE A 788 7.03 8.79 -2.63
C PHE A 788 7.13 7.92 -3.91
N GLY A 789 7.86 8.39 -4.93
CA GLY A 789 8.10 7.66 -6.19
C GLY A 789 8.78 6.30 -6.02
N ASP A 790 9.67 6.16 -5.03
CA ASP A 790 10.44 4.93 -4.76
C ASP A 790 9.89 4.15 -3.56
N CYS A 791 8.75 3.50 -3.75
CA CYS A 791 8.19 2.52 -2.80
C CYS A 791 8.48 1.07 -3.25
N PHE A 792 8.12 0.09 -2.42
CA PHE A 792 8.17 -1.35 -2.72
C PHE A 792 9.56 -1.86 -3.14
N GLU A 793 10.61 -1.30 -2.52
CA GLU A 793 12.01 -1.67 -2.72
C GLU A 793 12.55 -1.47 -4.14
N VAL A 794 11.89 -0.65 -4.96
CA VAL A 794 12.41 -0.21 -6.27
C VAL A 794 13.83 0.35 -6.14
N ALA A 795 14.14 1.07 -5.06
CA ALA A 795 15.49 1.59 -4.82
C ALA A 795 16.53 0.51 -4.45
N MET A 796 16.14 -0.60 -3.82
CA MET A 796 17.03 -1.73 -3.51
C MET A 796 17.27 -2.64 -4.72
N LEU A 797 16.32 -2.67 -5.67
CA LEU A 797 16.33 -3.53 -6.87
C LEU A 797 16.99 -2.87 -8.09
N ARG A 798 17.37 -1.59 -8.02
CA ARG A 798 18.08 -0.87 -9.09
C ARG A 798 19.46 -1.48 -9.39
N GLU A 799 19.79 -1.64 -10.67
CA GLU A 799 21.13 -2.08 -11.10
C GLU A 799 22.25 -1.11 -10.69
N LYS A 800 21.95 0.20 -10.71
CA LYS A 800 22.91 1.27 -10.40
C LYS A 800 22.64 1.81 -9.00
N PHE A 801 23.62 1.68 -8.11
CA PHE A 801 23.58 2.10 -6.70
C PHE A 801 22.35 1.59 -5.91
N PRO A 802 22.09 0.26 -5.89
CA PRO A 802 21.01 -0.32 -5.09
C PRO A 802 21.14 0.06 -3.61
N GLU A 803 20.07 0.55 -3.01
CA GLU A 803 20.05 0.85 -1.57
C GLU A 803 20.18 -0.44 -0.74
N ARG A 804 20.96 -0.35 0.34
CA ARG A 804 21.30 -1.49 1.23
C ARG A 804 20.80 -1.28 2.67
N VAL A 805 19.90 -0.32 2.90
CA VAL A 805 19.39 0.05 4.22
C VAL A 805 17.85 0.07 4.20
N PRO A 806 17.16 -0.41 5.26
CA PRO A 806 15.69 -0.43 5.31
C PRO A 806 15.07 0.96 5.53
N PHE A 807 15.87 1.92 5.99
CA PHE A 807 15.54 3.34 6.12
C PHE A 807 16.82 4.13 6.40
N ARG A 808 16.77 5.46 6.25
CA ARG A 808 17.88 6.34 6.66
C ARG A 808 17.96 6.43 8.19
N LEU A 809 19.02 5.88 8.78
CA LEU A 809 19.40 6.10 10.19
C LEU A 809 20.91 6.43 10.29
N THR A 810 21.32 7.45 9.55
CA THR A 810 22.72 7.92 9.48
C THR A 810 23.13 8.70 10.74
N ARG A 811 24.44 8.78 11.02
CA ARG A 811 24.97 9.34 12.27
C ARG A 811 24.47 10.76 12.62
N MET A 812 24.30 11.65 11.65
CA MET A 812 23.81 13.02 11.90
C MET A 812 22.35 13.01 12.36
N LEU A 813 21.56 12.03 11.92
CA LEU A 813 20.20 11.84 12.43
C LEU A 813 20.21 11.33 13.88
N ILE A 814 21.14 10.41 14.22
CA ILE A 814 21.30 9.84 15.56
C ILE A 814 21.82 10.88 16.54
N ASN A 815 22.87 11.62 16.17
CA ASN A 815 23.50 12.64 17.01
C ASN A 815 22.55 13.83 17.28
N ALA A 816 21.51 14.01 16.46
CA ALA A 816 20.43 14.97 16.70
C ALA A 816 19.39 14.52 17.76
N MET A 817 19.44 13.25 18.21
CA MET A 817 18.55 12.68 19.23
C MET A 817 19.05 12.98 20.66
N GLU A 818 18.55 12.22 21.64
CA GLU A 818 19.05 12.17 23.01
C GLU A 818 20.49 11.64 23.13
N VAL A 819 21.15 11.94 24.26
CA VAL A 819 22.56 11.61 24.50
C VAL A 819 22.85 10.12 24.69
N THR A 820 21.82 9.28 24.79
CA THR A 820 21.92 7.81 24.75
C THR A 820 21.78 7.24 23.33
N GLY A 821 21.67 8.11 22.31
CA GLY A 821 21.52 7.71 20.91
C GLY A 821 20.19 7.00 20.67
N LEU A 822 20.27 5.75 20.22
CA LEU A 822 19.10 4.93 19.88
C LEU A 822 18.43 4.30 21.11
N ASP A 823 19.21 4.07 22.17
CA ASP A 823 18.77 3.44 23.43
C ASP A 823 18.02 4.45 24.30
N GLY A 824 16.79 4.71 23.90
CA GLY A 824 15.92 5.71 24.51
C GLY A 824 14.56 5.78 23.83
N VAL A 825 14.16 6.99 23.47
CA VAL A 825 12.91 7.32 22.80
C VAL A 825 12.86 6.70 21.40
N PHE A 826 13.97 6.56 20.69
CA PHE A 826 13.99 5.93 19.36
C PHE A 826 13.58 4.45 19.43
N ASN A 827 14.40 3.58 20.04
CA ASN A 827 14.13 2.13 20.11
C ASN A 827 12.76 1.85 20.76
N TYR A 828 12.42 2.55 21.84
CA TYR A 828 11.10 2.41 22.48
C TYR A 828 9.94 2.81 21.56
N THR A 829 10.07 3.88 20.77
CA THR A 829 8.99 4.31 19.86
C THR A 829 8.88 3.35 18.66
N ALA A 830 10.01 2.95 18.09
CA ALA A 830 10.05 2.03 16.95
C ALA A 830 9.42 0.66 17.30
N GLU A 831 9.77 0.06 18.44
CA GLU A 831 9.20 -1.21 18.91
C GLU A 831 7.67 -1.13 19.06
N ARG A 832 7.17 -0.02 19.62
CA ARG A 832 5.73 0.24 19.79
C ARG A 832 5.00 0.46 18.47
N VAL A 833 5.61 1.14 17.51
CA VAL A 833 5.04 1.36 16.16
C VAL A 833 5.04 0.04 15.38
N LEU A 834 6.16 -0.68 15.31
CA LEU A 834 6.24 -1.97 14.62
C LEU A 834 5.25 -2.99 15.22
N LYS A 835 5.17 -3.09 16.55
CA LYS A 835 4.17 -3.93 17.23
C LYS A 835 2.73 -3.55 16.85
N MET A 836 2.43 -2.26 16.74
CA MET A 836 1.11 -1.78 16.30
C MET A 836 0.85 -2.16 14.84
N LEU A 837 1.82 -2.00 13.93
CA LEU A 837 1.67 -2.38 12.53
C LEU A 837 1.41 -3.88 12.37
N ARG A 838 2.22 -4.75 13.02
CA ARG A 838 2.04 -6.21 13.03
C ARG A 838 0.68 -6.62 13.64
N THR A 839 0.21 -5.93 14.69
CA THR A 839 -1.10 -6.20 15.31
C THR A 839 -2.29 -5.92 14.39
N ASN A 840 -2.13 -5.02 13.41
CA ASN A 840 -3.18 -4.61 12.48
C ASN A 840 -2.82 -4.97 11.02
N GLN A 841 -1.96 -5.98 10.82
CA GLN A 841 -1.32 -6.26 9.53
C GLN A 841 -2.31 -6.45 8.39
N GLU A 842 -3.38 -7.21 8.62
CA GLU A 842 -4.44 -7.48 7.64
C GLU A 842 -5.02 -6.18 7.07
N SER A 843 -5.16 -5.15 7.90
CA SER A 843 -5.84 -3.89 7.55
C SER A 843 -4.90 -2.89 6.88
N LEU A 844 -3.58 -3.03 7.09
CA LEU A 844 -2.56 -2.41 6.26
C LEU A 844 -2.47 -3.10 4.90
N LEU A 845 -2.48 -4.44 4.87
CA LEU A 845 -2.48 -5.25 3.65
C LEU A 845 -3.67 -4.89 2.75
N ALA A 846 -4.90 -4.75 3.28
CA ALA A 846 -6.05 -4.34 2.47
C ALA A 846 -5.90 -2.97 1.77
N VAL A 847 -5.19 -2.01 2.38
CA VAL A 847 -4.86 -0.72 1.71
C VAL A 847 -3.77 -0.92 0.65
N LEU A 848 -2.78 -1.75 0.94
CA LEU A 848 -1.62 -2.00 0.07
C LEU A 848 -1.98 -2.90 -1.12
N GLU A 849 -2.89 -3.86 -0.97
CA GLU A 849 -3.50 -4.62 -2.07
C GLU A 849 -4.23 -3.67 -3.03
N ALA A 850 -5.08 -2.79 -2.50
CA ALA A 850 -5.78 -1.77 -3.29
C ALA A 850 -4.85 -0.69 -3.90
N PHE A 851 -3.59 -0.62 -3.49
CA PHE A 851 -2.53 0.16 -4.14
C PHE A 851 -1.85 -0.65 -5.25
N VAL A 852 -1.37 -1.85 -4.93
CA VAL A 852 -0.49 -2.66 -5.79
C VAL A 852 -1.25 -3.20 -7.00
N TYR A 853 -2.55 -3.49 -6.84
CA TYR A 853 -3.43 -3.90 -7.94
C TYR A 853 -4.13 -2.71 -8.65
N ASP A 854 -3.79 -1.44 -8.35
CA ASP A 854 -4.24 -0.30 -9.16
C ASP A 854 -3.47 -0.33 -10.50
N PRO A 855 -4.13 -0.59 -11.66
CA PRO A 855 -3.44 -0.83 -12.91
C PRO A 855 -2.68 0.41 -13.40
N VAL A 856 -3.08 1.62 -12.98
CA VAL A 856 -2.44 2.87 -13.38
C VAL A 856 -1.25 3.25 -12.51
N ILE A 857 -0.96 2.47 -11.46
CA ILE A 857 0.25 2.57 -10.63
C ILE A 857 1.23 1.42 -10.96
N ASN A 858 0.71 0.22 -11.22
CA ASN A 858 1.49 -1.01 -11.41
C ASN A 858 2.59 -0.91 -12.50
N TRP A 859 2.38 -0.12 -13.56
CA TRP A 859 3.38 0.07 -14.62
C TRP A 859 4.74 0.58 -14.11
N ARG A 860 4.77 1.42 -13.05
CA ARG A 860 6.04 1.91 -12.46
C ARG A 860 6.84 0.78 -11.82
N LEU A 861 6.18 -0.19 -11.22
CA LEU A 861 6.81 -1.38 -10.62
C LEU A 861 7.47 -2.24 -11.71
N VAL A 862 6.78 -2.39 -12.85
CA VAL A 862 7.29 -3.14 -14.01
C VAL A 862 8.43 -2.41 -14.74
N GLU A 863 8.38 -1.08 -14.86
CA GLU A 863 9.47 -0.29 -15.46
C GLU A 863 10.70 -0.17 -14.56
N GLY A 864 10.52 -0.01 -13.24
CA GLY A 864 11.62 0.08 -12.28
C GLY A 864 12.53 -1.15 -12.28
N MET A 865 11.99 -2.30 -12.68
CA MET A 865 12.71 -3.57 -12.82
C MET A 865 13.28 -3.83 -14.24
N LYS A 866 13.12 -2.92 -15.21
CA LYS A 866 13.40 -3.20 -16.64
C LYS A 866 14.29 -2.20 -17.40
N LYS A 867 14.74 -1.09 -16.80
CA LYS A 867 15.46 -0.02 -17.53
C LYS A 867 16.98 -0.20 -17.62
N ASP A 868 17.42 -0.91 -18.66
CA ASP A 868 18.32 -0.44 -19.76
C ASP A 868 19.24 -1.56 -20.29
N PRO A 869 19.10 -2.04 -21.55
CA PRO A 869 19.73 -3.29 -22.03
C PRO A 869 21.22 -3.17 -22.40
N LYS A 870 22.07 -2.66 -21.50
CA LYS A 870 23.50 -2.39 -21.77
C LYS A 870 24.50 -3.23 -20.94
N ALA A 871 24.16 -4.49 -20.71
CA ALA A 871 25.14 -5.52 -20.37
C ALA A 871 25.98 -5.88 -21.62
N LYS A 872 27.27 -5.51 -21.63
CA LYS A 872 28.20 -5.92 -22.70
C LYS A 872 28.35 -7.43 -22.71
N LYS A 873 28.13 -8.06 -23.87
CA LYS A 873 28.41 -9.49 -24.08
C LYS A 873 29.92 -9.75 -24.12
N GLU A 874 30.50 -10.18 -23.00
CA GLU A 874 31.79 -10.87 -23.05
C GLU A 874 31.59 -12.31 -23.59
N PRO A 875 32.39 -12.76 -24.58
CA PRO A 875 32.23 -14.09 -25.17
C PRO A 875 32.96 -15.17 -24.35
N GLY A 876 32.39 -15.61 -23.23
CA GLY A 876 32.98 -16.69 -22.44
C GLY A 876 32.05 -17.34 -21.40
N GLY A 877 32.01 -18.68 -21.37
CA GLY A 877 31.42 -19.47 -20.29
C GLY A 877 29.92 -19.77 -20.42
N GLY A 878 29.57 -21.01 -20.76
CA GLY A 878 28.18 -21.44 -20.91
C GLY A 878 27.42 -21.57 -19.58
N ARG A 879 26.71 -20.51 -19.15
CA ARG A 879 25.65 -20.63 -18.13
C ARG A 879 24.48 -19.64 -18.23
N ALA A 880 24.55 -18.63 -19.11
CA ALA A 880 23.56 -17.55 -19.19
C ALA A 880 22.25 -17.89 -19.95
N HIS A 881 22.20 -19.00 -20.69
CA HIS A 881 21.12 -19.26 -21.67
C HIS A 881 19.83 -19.87 -21.09
N VAL A 882 19.67 -19.91 -19.77
CA VAL A 882 18.46 -20.44 -19.08
C VAL A 882 17.63 -19.32 -18.41
N ILE A 883 18.22 -18.14 -18.17
CA ILE A 883 17.56 -17.03 -17.46
C ILE A 883 16.84 -16.07 -18.44
N ALA A 884 17.42 -15.83 -19.63
CA ALA A 884 16.87 -14.88 -20.59
C ALA A 884 15.47 -15.27 -21.13
N THR A 885 15.18 -16.56 -21.25
CA THR A 885 13.95 -17.07 -21.89
C THR A 885 12.73 -17.12 -20.97
N VAL A 886 12.92 -16.99 -19.64
CA VAL A 886 11.81 -17.02 -18.66
C VAL A 886 11.17 -15.63 -18.48
N ASN A 887 11.95 -14.57 -18.60
CA ASN A 887 11.51 -13.19 -18.33
C ASN A 887 10.73 -12.53 -19.47
N ALA A 888 10.48 -13.25 -20.58
CA ALA A 888 9.74 -12.75 -21.74
C ALA A 888 8.22 -12.93 -21.65
N VAL A 889 7.73 -13.92 -20.87
CA VAL A 889 6.30 -14.25 -20.75
C VAL A 889 5.95 -14.59 -19.30
N LEU A 890 6.00 -13.58 -18.44
CA LEU A 890 5.40 -13.61 -17.10
C LEU A 890 4.33 -12.50 -17.01
N PRO A 891 3.09 -12.80 -16.60
CA PRO A 891 2.04 -11.80 -16.45
C PRO A 891 2.36 -10.84 -15.29
N SER A 892 1.85 -9.61 -15.38
CA SER A 892 2.05 -8.55 -14.36
C SER A 892 1.63 -8.94 -12.94
N THR A 893 0.76 -9.96 -12.81
CA THR A 893 0.32 -10.52 -11.52
C THR A 893 1.46 -11.13 -10.70
N SER A 894 2.45 -11.80 -11.33
CA SER A 894 3.50 -12.47 -10.54
C SER A 894 4.42 -11.49 -9.78
N THR A 895 4.55 -10.26 -10.28
CA THR A 895 5.34 -9.21 -9.61
C THR A 895 4.56 -8.55 -8.48
N THR A 896 3.26 -8.29 -8.67
CA THR A 896 2.39 -7.74 -7.62
C THR A 896 2.25 -8.69 -6.44
N ASP A 897 2.09 -9.98 -6.70
CA ASP A 897 1.93 -11.01 -5.67
C ASP A 897 3.21 -11.12 -4.81
N SER A 898 4.40 -11.04 -5.44
CA SER A 898 5.70 -11.09 -4.75
C SER A 898 5.98 -9.85 -3.88
N ILE A 899 5.50 -8.67 -4.30
CA ILE A 899 5.53 -7.45 -3.50
C ILE A 899 4.63 -7.61 -2.27
N MET A 900 3.40 -8.09 -2.45
CA MET A 900 2.47 -8.32 -1.33
C MET A 900 2.98 -9.41 -0.36
N GLU A 901 3.57 -10.48 -0.85
CA GLU A 901 4.24 -11.50 -0.03
C GLU A 901 5.41 -10.90 0.77
N THR A 902 6.18 -9.98 0.18
CA THR A 902 7.30 -9.32 0.87
C THR A 902 6.84 -8.38 1.97
N ILE A 903 5.81 -7.55 1.73
CA ILE A 903 5.16 -6.74 2.77
C ILE A 903 4.63 -7.65 3.89
N LYS A 904 4.01 -8.76 3.53
CA LYS A 904 3.49 -9.73 4.49
C LYS A 904 4.60 -10.36 5.34
N ARG A 905 5.72 -10.82 4.76
CA ARG A 905 6.88 -11.35 5.50
C ARG A 905 7.46 -10.34 6.50
N LYS A 906 7.43 -9.04 6.20
CA LYS A 906 7.83 -7.97 7.14
C LYS A 906 6.86 -7.81 8.31
N LEU A 907 5.55 -7.99 8.07
CA LEU A 907 4.50 -7.90 9.11
C LEU A 907 4.41 -9.19 9.96
N ASP A 908 4.53 -10.36 9.34
CA ASP A 908 4.62 -11.64 10.04
C ASP A 908 5.94 -11.76 10.84
N GLY A 909 7.01 -11.07 10.40
CA GLY A 909 8.34 -11.04 11.05
C GLY A 909 9.28 -12.15 10.58
N THR A 910 9.05 -12.67 9.37
CA THR A 910 9.75 -13.83 8.77
C THR A 910 10.72 -13.44 7.64
N GLU A 911 10.90 -12.15 7.36
CA GLU A 911 11.77 -11.65 6.28
C GLU A 911 13.23 -12.15 6.36
N PHE A 912 13.80 -12.22 7.56
CA PHE A 912 15.19 -12.63 7.79
C PHE A 912 15.37 -14.12 8.13
N ALA A 913 14.29 -14.91 8.15
CA ALA A 913 14.35 -16.32 8.47
C ALA A 913 15.02 -17.12 7.34
N GLN A 914 16.11 -17.83 7.65
CA GLN A 914 16.83 -18.65 6.67
C GLN A 914 16.06 -19.94 6.38
N ASN A 915 15.92 -20.27 5.09
CA ASN A 915 15.08 -21.38 4.64
C ASN A 915 15.85 -22.71 4.62
N ASP A 916 16.28 -23.17 5.79
CA ASP A 916 17.12 -24.36 6.01
C ASP A 916 16.38 -25.71 5.82
N GLY A 917 15.24 -25.69 5.10
CA GLY A 917 14.54 -26.86 4.55
C GLY A 917 13.97 -27.88 5.55
N SER A 918 14.17 -27.67 6.85
CA SER A 918 13.96 -28.66 7.91
C SER A 918 12.98 -28.22 9.00
N ASN A 919 12.78 -26.92 9.19
CA ASN A 919 11.81 -26.30 10.09
C ASN A 919 10.98 -25.23 9.35
N PRO A 920 9.75 -24.91 9.82
CA PRO A 920 9.04 -23.71 9.36
C PRO A 920 9.80 -22.43 9.73
N LEU A 921 9.63 -21.37 8.94
CA LEU A 921 10.27 -20.07 9.16
C LEU A 921 9.85 -19.48 10.52
N GLU A 922 10.78 -19.41 11.46
CA GLU A 922 10.51 -18.86 12.80
C GLU A 922 10.31 -17.34 12.73
N ALA A 923 9.18 -16.86 13.26
CA ALA A 923 8.81 -15.45 13.22
C ALA A 923 9.51 -14.68 14.34
N LEU A 924 10.41 -13.76 13.99
CA LEU A 924 11.17 -12.95 14.94
C LEU A 924 10.25 -12.13 15.85
N ALA A 925 10.63 -11.98 17.12
CA ALA A 925 9.94 -11.05 18.00
C ALA A 925 10.21 -9.60 17.56
N VAL A 926 9.33 -8.68 17.98
CA VAL A 926 9.37 -7.28 17.54
C VAL A 926 10.69 -6.59 17.91
N ALA A 927 11.30 -6.96 19.03
CA ALA A 927 12.60 -6.43 19.47
C ALA A 927 13.75 -6.91 18.60
N ASP A 928 13.81 -8.21 18.26
CA ASP A 928 14.89 -8.80 17.47
C ASP A 928 14.84 -8.33 16.02
N GLN A 929 13.62 -8.27 15.45
CA GLN A 929 13.39 -7.67 14.14
C GLN A 929 13.83 -6.19 14.10
N LEU A 930 13.51 -5.41 15.13
CA LEU A 930 13.97 -4.02 15.24
C LEU A 930 15.49 -3.91 15.35
N ALA A 931 16.13 -4.77 16.14
CA ALA A 931 17.59 -4.78 16.30
C ALA A 931 18.31 -5.00 14.96
N LEU A 932 17.89 -6.01 14.19
CA LEU A 932 18.44 -6.29 12.85
C LEU A 932 18.21 -5.13 11.86
N LEU A 933 17.05 -4.47 11.91
CA LEU A 933 16.76 -3.31 11.05
C LEU A 933 17.61 -2.10 11.41
N VAL A 934 17.87 -1.86 12.70
CA VAL A 934 18.77 -0.82 13.19
C VAL A 934 20.22 -1.12 12.78
N GLU A 935 20.68 -2.36 12.97
CA GLU A 935 22.00 -2.80 12.52
C GLU A 935 22.19 -2.57 11.02
N GLN A 936 21.25 -3.03 10.18
CA GLN A 936 21.30 -2.83 8.74
C GLN A 936 21.27 -1.34 8.33
N ALA A 937 20.50 -0.49 9.02
CA ALA A 937 20.40 0.93 8.73
C ALA A 937 21.61 1.77 9.19
N THR A 938 22.35 1.29 10.20
CA THR A 938 23.55 1.95 10.74
C THR A 938 24.87 1.38 10.21
N SER A 939 24.85 0.19 9.60
CA SER A 939 26.04 -0.50 9.09
C SER A 939 26.83 0.35 8.07
N SER A 940 28.08 0.69 8.42
CA SER A 940 29.04 1.37 7.54
C SER A 940 29.19 0.65 6.19
N THR A 941 29.13 -0.68 6.17
CA THR A 941 29.24 -1.52 4.97
C THR A 941 28.05 -1.36 4.03
N ASN A 942 26.86 -1.08 4.57
CA ASN A 942 25.67 -0.78 3.77
C ASN A 942 25.69 0.68 3.30
N LEU A 943 25.97 1.60 4.22
CA LEU A 943 26.00 3.05 3.96
C LEU A 943 27.08 3.46 2.95
N CYS A 944 28.24 2.79 2.91
CA CYS A 944 29.31 3.10 1.95
C CYS A 944 29.01 2.64 0.51
N GLN A 945 27.93 1.89 0.28
CA GLN A 945 27.45 1.50 -1.06
C GLN A 945 26.46 2.51 -1.66
N SER A 946 25.84 3.37 -0.84
CA SER A 946 24.89 4.40 -1.30
C SER A 946 25.57 5.43 -2.21
N TYR A 947 24.83 5.92 -3.21
CA TYR A 947 25.34 6.96 -4.13
C TYR A 947 25.65 8.27 -3.38
N ILE A 948 26.61 9.06 -3.90
CA ILE A 948 27.17 10.21 -3.17
C ILE A 948 26.13 11.28 -2.81
N GLY A 949 25.12 11.50 -3.66
CA GLY A 949 24.01 12.44 -3.44
C GLY A 949 23.05 12.02 -2.33
N TRP A 950 23.02 10.74 -1.96
CA TRP A 950 22.32 10.24 -0.77
C TRP A 950 22.98 10.76 0.52
N CYS A 951 24.23 11.22 0.45
CA CYS A 951 25.02 11.75 1.56
C CYS A 951 25.06 10.79 2.76
N PRO A 952 25.59 9.55 2.63
CA PRO A 952 25.63 8.57 3.72
C PRO A 952 26.50 8.99 4.92
N PHE A 953 27.39 9.97 4.74
CA PHE A 953 28.23 10.54 5.80
C PHE A 953 27.49 11.53 6.72
N TRP A 954 26.28 11.96 6.33
CA TRP A 954 25.40 12.82 7.12
C TRP A 954 24.42 11.94 7.91
#